data_AF-A0A0G4N4C7-F1
#
_entry.id   AF-A0A0G4N4C7-F1
#
_cell.length_a   1.000
_cell.length_b   1.000
_cell.length_c   1.000
_cell.angle_alpha   90.00
_cell.angle_beta   90.00
_cell.angle_gamma   90.00
#
_symmetry.space_group_name_H-M   'P 1'
#
loop_
_entity.id
_entity.type
_entity.pdbx_description
1 polymer ?
#
loop_
_entity_poly.entity_id
_entity_poly.type
_entity_poly.pdbx_seq_one_letter_code
_entity_poly.pdbx_strand_id
1 'polypeptide(L)'
;MTFSCGIDFSKPADKGELEDVFAETIGQWDKTVRKAVGYPRNWIRHPKIQELMKTAGAYGVHNVGNWAEGGRFAPEAFCYEFEVMLFFMELFHCAGGEDRYWGYIDASGSSGNIWAATVGKAVLRKAGGRDPVMLFSKAAHYSFDTAVLQNGVRAQTIDEKDDGSIDMAALREAFEKHDDRPIWMGILCGGTVEEGRDNIRQILELARDLGRPRSDFFFHVDGAFSAVPLALMSDADDADIVPSFGLDVDGFGIDTLNVSTHKFIGTLDTGGMILMRREHSEAVAVDVEYIQSVHKTQIGSRNARAILECWMLIKYVGRDTFTEWAFACAQRAHYMPAMGDLAEYLTSNDPSFRKARLPALYSDFRSQRTLNPDGYTANLSAWRAALARLAWDAQLPDPATSTTPPRLLLTVDDSLPAHLQSRQFGRPLALGTVVREALENGDLVPVPDFLARKESIYAKTAGWGAVPWSVASWAARQLGFGSGGGTSTAEDKMPKGTYVVLPNLEKAGGLVAEQAAARASDTRFERTFTRRHFELACAADLAVAGQKDRALAGRDVDVLLRFLARDKGLVASDGQTVRIRVEGEDAAVTEEDAAVAQLKELVEDLKHQTTLLAARVDTLAADAKAAVGKRNNAAAMRLLREKKTAEATLGRRGAALLQMEEIAARIQQARDQVQFVKVMEGSAGVLKQLNAEMADTDEVGRILASAGEVEVIDDGEIDDELRALEKAEEDRVEAEKQAERDAQQAKEAEATRKRLEEAGSVPETEAESEAAAKTAEQLERMSLDERPQPQAVS
;
A
#
# COMPACT_ATOMS: atom_id res chain seq x y z
N MET A 1 -9.32 3.00 -40.81
CA MET A 1 -9.57 1.65 -40.26
C MET A 1 -11.07 1.54 -40.03
N THR A 2 -11.73 0.58 -40.65
CA THR A 2 -13.14 0.29 -40.37
C THR A 2 -13.22 -0.66 -39.18
N PHE A 3 -13.71 -0.18 -38.04
CA PHE A 3 -13.97 -0.96 -36.82
C PHE A 3 -15.22 -1.84 -36.99
N SER A 4 -15.19 -2.79 -37.91
CA SER A 4 -16.28 -3.75 -38.09
C SER A 4 -15.79 -5.16 -37.81
N CYS A 5 -16.55 -5.92 -37.01
CA CYS A 5 -16.36 -7.35 -36.79
C CYS A 5 -16.84 -8.21 -37.97
N GLY A 6 -17.17 -7.60 -39.11
CA GLY A 6 -17.57 -8.33 -40.33
C GLY A 6 -18.99 -8.87 -40.31
N ILE A 7 -19.83 -8.45 -39.35
CA ILE A 7 -21.23 -8.87 -39.28
C ILE A 7 -22.02 -8.24 -40.46
N ASP A 8 -22.63 -9.10 -41.25
CA ASP A 8 -23.57 -8.73 -42.30
C ASP A 8 -24.95 -8.45 -41.68
N PHE A 9 -25.32 -7.17 -41.56
CA PHE A 9 -26.62 -6.77 -41.04
C PHE A 9 -27.80 -7.03 -42.00
N SER A 10 -27.57 -7.53 -43.22
CA SER A 10 -28.64 -7.86 -44.16
C SER A 10 -29.37 -9.16 -43.79
N LYS A 11 -28.81 -9.98 -42.89
CA LYS A 11 -29.41 -11.19 -42.33
C LYS A 11 -29.09 -11.32 -40.83
N PRO A 12 -29.93 -12.03 -40.05
CA PRO A 12 -29.52 -12.47 -38.71
C PRO A 12 -28.31 -13.41 -38.82
N ALA A 13 -27.31 -13.20 -37.96
CA ALA A 13 -26.19 -14.13 -37.84
C ALA A 13 -26.66 -15.46 -37.25
N ASP A 14 -26.15 -16.58 -37.77
CA ASP A 14 -26.40 -17.87 -37.15
C ASP A 14 -25.51 -18.09 -35.92
N LYS A 15 -25.82 -19.14 -35.15
CA LYS A 15 -25.11 -19.44 -33.90
C LYS A 15 -23.60 -19.69 -34.13
N GLY A 16 -23.23 -20.36 -35.22
CA GLY A 16 -21.84 -20.65 -35.54
C GLY A 16 -21.08 -19.39 -35.93
N GLU A 17 -21.69 -18.53 -36.76
CA GLU A 17 -21.13 -17.21 -37.10
C GLU A 17 -20.86 -16.37 -35.83
N LEU A 18 -21.77 -16.38 -34.85
CA LEU A 18 -21.56 -15.70 -33.57
C LEU A 18 -20.44 -16.35 -32.74
N GLU A 19 -20.43 -17.68 -32.60
CA GLU A 19 -19.42 -18.40 -31.83
C GLU A 19 -18.01 -18.17 -32.37
N ASP A 20 -17.84 -18.16 -33.70
CA ASP A 20 -16.56 -17.91 -34.36
C ASP A 20 -16.05 -16.48 -34.10
N VAL A 21 -16.93 -15.47 -34.26
CA VAL A 21 -16.59 -14.07 -34.01
C VAL A 21 -16.21 -13.85 -32.54
N PHE A 22 -16.95 -14.45 -31.60
CA PHE A 22 -16.63 -14.38 -30.18
C PHE A 22 -15.30 -15.08 -29.86
N ALA A 23 -15.06 -16.28 -30.39
CA ALA A 23 -13.83 -17.02 -30.14
C ALA A 23 -12.60 -16.27 -30.66
N GLU A 24 -12.68 -15.67 -31.85
CA GLU A 24 -11.61 -14.83 -32.40
C GLU A 24 -11.36 -13.61 -31.49
N THR A 25 -12.42 -12.90 -31.11
CA THR A 25 -12.34 -11.70 -30.27
C THR A 25 -11.70 -11.99 -28.91
N ILE A 26 -12.16 -13.04 -28.22
CA ILE A 26 -11.59 -13.47 -26.93
C ILE A 26 -10.12 -13.87 -27.10
N GLY A 27 -9.78 -14.59 -28.18
CA GLY A 27 -8.40 -14.96 -28.47
C GLY A 27 -7.50 -13.75 -28.73
N GLN A 28 -8.02 -12.66 -29.29
CA GLN A 28 -7.29 -11.40 -29.44
C GLN A 28 -7.11 -10.70 -28.08
N TRP A 29 -8.16 -10.60 -27.26
CA TRP A 29 -8.09 -9.98 -25.94
C TRP A 29 -7.13 -10.71 -24.99
N ASP A 30 -7.11 -12.04 -24.98
CA ASP A 30 -6.18 -12.81 -24.15
C ASP A 30 -4.70 -12.58 -24.52
N LYS A 31 -4.42 -12.30 -25.81
CA LYS A 31 -3.07 -11.95 -26.28
C LYS A 31 -2.66 -10.54 -25.83
N THR A 32 -3.59 -9.60 -25.76
CA THR A 32 -3.31 -8.19 -25.43
C THR A 32 -3.27 -7.94 -23.93
N VAL A 33 -4.20 -8.49 -23.15
CA VAL A 33 -4.31 -8.26 -21.70
C VAL A 33 -3.05 -8.68 -20.96
N ARG A 34 -2.41 -9.79 -21.35
CA ARG A 34 -1.14 -10.26 -20.73
C ARG A 34 0.03 -9.30 -20.88
N LYS A 35 -0.07 -8.32 -21.80
CA LYS A 35 0.97 -7.33 -22.08
C LYS A 35 0.53 -5.90 -21.77
N ALA A 36 -0.66 -5.72 -21.19
CA ALA A 36 -1.22 -4.41 -20.94
C ALA A 36 -0.60 -3.77 -19.69
N VAL A 37 0.32 -2.82 -19.88
CA VAL A 37 1.02 -2.09 -18.80
C VAL A 37 0.98 -0.57 -18.95
N GLY A 38 0.20 -0.03 -19.89
CA GLY A 38 0.17 1.42 -20.21
C GLY A 38 -1.09 2.16 -19.78
N TYR A 39 -1.98 1.53 -19.02
CA TYR A 39 -3.22 2.15 -18.54
C TYR A 39 -3.51 1.66 -17.11
N PRO A 40 -3.93 2.54 -16.18
CA PRO A 40 -4.12 2.21 -14.77
C PRO A 40 -5.37 1.34 -14.56
N ARG A 41 -5.26 0.06 -14.90
CA ARG A 41 -6.31 -0.95 -14.75
C ARG A 41 -5.71 -2.22 -14.17
N ASN A 42 -6.33 -2.71 -13.10
CA ASN A 42 -6.03 -4.02 -12.56
C ASN A 42 -6.66 -5.09 -13.47
N TRP A 43 -5.80 -5.90 -14.08
CA TRP A 43 -6.18 -6.96 -15.02
C TRP A 43 -6.25 -8.36 -14.37
N ILE A 44 -6.11 -8.44 -13.04
CA ILE A 44 -6.15 -9.71 -12.33
C ILE A 44 -7.55 -10.33 -12.47
N ARG A 45 -7.57 -11.59 -12.90
CA ARG A 45 -8.78 -12.39 -13.07
C ARG A 45 -8.85 -13.39 -11.93
N HIS A 46 -9.79 -13.21 -11.00
CA HIS A 46 -10.03 -14.15 -9.91
C HIS A 46 -10.98 -15.27 -10.37
N PRO A 47 -10.51 -16.52 -10.56
CA PRO A 47 -11.33 -17.58 -11.16
C PRO A 47 -12.61 -17.85 -10.36
N LYS A 48 -12.53 -17.82 -9.03
CA LYS A 48 -13.69 -18.02 -8.14
C LYS A 48 -14.74 -16.92 -8.27
N ILE A 49 -14.32 -15.65 -8.28
CA ILE A 49 -15.22 -14.50 -8.49
C ILE A 49 -15.86 -14.60 -9.88
N GLN A 50 -15.07 -14.92 -10.90
CA GLN A 50 -15.59 -15.08 -12.27
C GLN A 50 -16.62 -16.19 -12.39
N GLU A 51 -16.40 -17.32 -11.72
CA GLU A 51 -17.36 -18.42 -11.68
C GLU A 51 -18.67 -18.01 -11.01
N LEU A 52 -18.61 -17.32 -9.86
CA LEU A 52 -19.80 -16.79 -9.18
C LEU A 52 -20.54 -15.77 -10.04
N MET A 53 -19.80 -14.89 -10.73
CA MET A 53 -20.39 -13.85 -11.59
C MET A 53 -21.05 -14.40 -12.85
N LYS A 54 -20.65 -15.57 -13.35
CA LYS A 54 -21.35 -16.22 -14.48
C LYS A 54 -22.81 -16.53 -14.13
N THR A 55 -23.05 -17.00 -12.90
CA THR A 55 -24.40 -17.30 -12.43
C THR A 55 -25.24 -16.03 -12.29
N ALA A 56 -24.65 -14.95 -11.76
CA ALA A 56 -25.34 -13.65 -11.63
C ALA A 56 -25.72 -13.05 -13.00
N GLY A 57 -24.93 -13.32 -14.04
CA GLY A 57 -25.17 -12.83 -15.41
C GLY A 57 -26.52 -13.27 -16.02
N ALA A 58 -27.19 -14.28 -15.46
CA ALA A 58 -28.49 -14.73 -15.94
C ALA A 58 -29.68 -13.89 -15.45
N TYR A 59 -29.50 -12.98 -14.49
CA TYR A 59 -30.61 -12.39 -13.72
C TYR A 59 -30.94 -10.91 -14.02
N GLY A 60 -30.22 -10.23 -14.91
CA GLY A 60 -30.55 -8.83 -15.28
C GLY A 60 -30.59 -7.85 -14.10
N VAL A 61 -29.68 -8.03 -13.13
CA VAL A 61 -29.62 -7.25 -11.88
C VAL A 61 -29.31 -5.77 -12.13
N HIS A 62 -30.02 -4.88 -11.45
CA HIS A 62 -29.76 -3.43 -11.49
C HIS A 62 -30.25 -2.73 -10.23
N ASN A 63 -29.58 -1.63 -9.84
CA ASN A 63 -30.01 -0.77 -8.72
C ASN A 63 -30.64 0.50 -9.27
N VAL A 64 -31.79 0.92 -8.72
CA VAL A 64 -32.47 2.17 -9.09
C VAL A 64 -32.87 2.93 -7.83
N GLY A 65 -32.31 4.13 -7.64
CA GLY A 65 -32.56 4.94 -6.44
C GLY A 65 -31.52 4.72 -5.33
N ASN A 66 -31.95 4.97 -4.10
CA ASN A 66 -31.13 5.08 -2.90
C ASN A 66 -31.02 3.74 -2.14
N TRP A 67 -29.80 3.22 -1.95
CA TRP A 67 -29.58 1.98 -1.20
C TRP A 67 -30.03 2.05 0.26
N ALA A 68 -30.11 3.24 0.86
CA ALA A 68 -30.54 3.39 2.25
C ALA A 68 -32.04 3.11 2.46
N GLU A 69 -32.85 3.25 1.41
CA GLU A 69 -34.29 2.98 1.43
C GLU A 69 -34.63 1.62 0.81
N GLY A 70 -33.65 1.02 0.09
CA GLY A 70 -33.87 -0.11 -0.80
C GLY A 70 -34.71 0.26 -2.02
N GLY A 71 -35.04 -0.74 -2.82
CA GLY A 71 -35.98 -0.61 -3.93
C GLY A 71 -36.93 -1.80 -3.97
N ARG A 72 -38.13 -1.61 -4.52
CA ARG A 72 -39.10 -2.72 -4.72
C ARG A 72 -38.91 -3.48 -6.03
N PHE A 73 -37.92 -3.08 -6.83
CA PHE A 73 -37.61 -3.68 -8.12
C PHE A 73 -36.50 -4.72 -7.95
N ALA A 74 -36.90 -5.97 -7.76
CA ALA A 74 -35.98 -7.11 -7.79
C ALA A 74 -35.74 -7.57 -9.24
N PRO A 75 -34.54 -8.09 -9.56
CA PRO A 75 -33.43 -8.36 -8.64
C PRO A 75 -32.44 -7.18 -8.52
N GLU A 76 -32.03 -6.86 -7.29
CA GLU A 76 -31.20 -5.71 -6.90
C GLU A 76 -29.96 -6.14 -6.07
N ALA A 77 -29.06 -5.20 -5.81
CA ALA A 77 -27.82 -5.38 -5.05
C ALA A 77 -27.54 -4.23 -4.04
N PHE A 78 -28.56 -3.62 -3.45
CA PHE A 78 -28.44 -2.50 -2.52
C PHE A 78 -27.72 -2.86 -1.21
N CYS A 79 -27.95 -4.06 -0.66
CA CYS A 79 -27.23 -4.49 0.55
C CYS A 79 -25.71 -4.58 0.30
N TYR A 80 -25.31 -5.07 -0.87
CA TYR A 80 -23.91 -5.14 -1.29
C TYR A 80 -23.34 -3.76 -1.55
N GLU A 81 -24.11 -2.88 -2.17
CA GLU A 81 -23.71 -1.48 -2.36
C GLU A 81 -23.47 -0.77 -1.03
N PHE A 82 -24.38 -0.95 -0.06
CA PHE A 82 -24.22 -0.41 1.28
C PHE A 82 -22.93 -0.89 1.94
N GLU A 83 -22.63 -2.19 1.90
CA GLU A 83 -21.39 -2.73 2.46
C GLU A 83 -20.14 -2.22 1.74
N VAL A 84 -20.18 -2.04 0.42
CA VAL A 84 -19.09 -1.40 -0.34
C VAL A 84 -18.90 0.04 0.13
N MET A 85 -19.98 0.79 0.36
CA MET A 85 -19.90 2.15 0.86
C MET A 85 -19.34 2.22 2.28
N LEU A 86 -19.70 1.28 3.17
CA LEU A 86 -19.12 1.19 4.51
C LEU A 86 -17.60 0.99 4.46
N PHE A 87 -17.11 0.10 3.58
CA PHE A 87 -15.67 -0.09 3.37
C PHE A 87 -14.97 1.22 2.99
N PHE A 88 -15.53 1.98 2.04
CA PHE A 88 -14.93 3.25 1.62
C PHE A 88 -15.06 4.36 2.68
N MET A 89 -16.15 4.38 3.44
CA MET A 89 -16.32 5.32 4.56
C MET A 89 -15.27 5.07 5.65
N GLU A 90 -14.98 3.81 5.97
CA GLU A 90 -13.90 3.44 6.89
C GLU A 90 -12.55 3.86 6.33
N LEU A 91 -12.25 3.47 5.07
CA LEU A 91 -10.97 3.74 4.42
C LEU A 91 -10.62 5.24 4.34
N PHE A 92 -11.63 6.11 4.18
CA PHE A 92 -11.43 7.56 4.06
C PHE A 92 -11.83 8.35 5.31
N HIS A 93 -11.93 7.67 6.46
CA HIS A 93 -12.17 8.25 7.79
C HIS A 93 -13.44 9.12 7.90
N CYS A 94 -14.56 8.61 7.39
CA CYS A 94 -15.87 9.22 7.54
C CYS A 94 -16.42 9.03 8.96
N ALA A 95 -16.00 9.86 9.91
CA ALA A 95 -16.46 9.79 11.30
C ALA A 95 -18.00 9.92 11.41
N GLY A 96 -18.66 9.01 12.12
CA GLY A 96 -20.14 8.94 12.16
C GLY A 96 -20.77 8.20 10.97
N GLY A 97 -19.95 7.66 10.05
CA GLY A 97 -20.37 6.71 9.03
C GLY A 97 -21.53 7.17 8.17
N GLU A 98 -22.45 6.26 7.91
CA GLU A 98 -23.63 6.44 7.10
C GLU A 98 -24.57 7.54 7.60
N ASP A 99 -24.55 7.91 8.89
CA ASP A 99 -25.43 8.96 9.40
C ASP A 99 -25.03 10.35 8.87
N ARG A 100 -23.74 10.56 8.61
CA ARG A 100 -23.19 11.85 8.14
C ARG A 100 -22.70 11.83 6.70
N TYR A 101 -22.44 10.65 6.16
CA TYR A 101 -21.90 10.48 4.81
C TYR A 101 -22.80 9.58 3.98
N TRP A 102 -22.77 9.82 2.68
CA TRP A 102 -23.51 9.04 1.71
C TRP A 102 -22.71 8.98 0.41
N GLY A 103 -22.87 7.90 -0.34
CA GLY A 103 -22.21 7.72 -1.62
C GLY A 103 -22.79 6.53 -2.35
N TYR A 104 -22.32 6.22 -3.54
CA TYR A 104 -22.85 5.11 -4.33
C TYR A 104 -21.86 4.69 -5.40
N ILE A 105 -22.11 3.53 -6.02
CA ILE A 105 -21.40 3.06 -7.20
C ILE A 105 -22.12 3.54 -8.45
N ASP A 106 -21.38 4.31 -9.23
CA ASP A 106 -21.70 4.94 -10.49
C ASP A 106 -20.98 4.24 -11.66
N ALA A 107 -21.19 4.72 -12.88
CA ALA A 107 -20.70 4.08 -14.11
C ALA A 107 -19.16 4.11 -14.26
N SER A 108 -18.48 5.15 -13.77
CA SER A 108 -17.02 5.32 -13.91
C SER A 108 -16.49 6.43 -12.99
N GLY A 109 -15.17 6.59 -12.89
CA GLY A 109 -14.61 7.78 -12.24
C GLY A 109 -14.97 9.10 -12.96
N SER A 110 -15.17 9.08 -14.28
CA SER A 110 -15.58 10.30 -15.01
C SER A 110 -16.97 10.76 -14.63
N SER A 111 -17.90 9.82 -14.43
CA SER A 111 -19.26 10.14 -14.00
C SER A 111 -19.24 10.69 -12.56
N GLY A 112 -18.47 10.08 -11.65
CA GLY A 112 -18.25 10.64 -10.31
C GLY A 112 -17.79 12.12 -10.31
N ASN A 113 -16.80 12.47 -11.14
CA ASN A 113 -16.33 13.87 -11.24
C ASN A 113 -17.41 14.82 -11.79
N ILE A 114 -18.18 14.38 -12.78
CA ILE A 114 -19.30 15.16 -13.34
C ILE A 114 -20.39 15.36 -12.30
N TRP A 115 -20.75 14.31 -11.55
CA TRP A 115 -21.75 14.38 -10.51
C TRP A 115 -21.33 15.26 -9.35
N ALA A 116 -20.05 15.22 -8.96
CA ALA A 116 -19.50 16.12 -7.94
C ALA A 116 -19.61 17.60 -8.33
N ALA A 117 -19.47 17.93 -9.62
CA ALA A 117 -19.71 19.28 -10.12
C ALA A 117 -21.20 19.66 -10.04
N THR A 118 -22.11 18.74 -10.36
CA THR A 118 -23.56 18.95 -10.23
C THR A 118 -23.97 19.21 -8.78
N VAL A 119 -23.53 18.35 -7.87
CA VAL A 119 -23.80 18.46 -6.42
C VAL A 119 -23.19 19.75 -5.88
N GLY A 120 -21.92 20.02 -6.17
CA GLY A 120 -21.25 21.21 -5.70
C GLY A 120 -21.89 22.50 -6.21
N LYS A 121 -22.34 22.54 -7.47
CA LYS A 121 -23.13 23.66 -8.00
C LYS A 121 -24.42 23.86 -7.21
N ALA A 122 -25.17 22.79 -6.94
CA ALA A 122 -26.42 22.87 -6.18
C ALA A 122 -26.18 23.39 -4.75
N VAL A 123 -25.17 22.84 -4.06
CA VAL A 123 -24.78 23.24 -2.69
C VAL A 123 -24.37 24.71 -2.63
N LEU A 124 -23.45 25.14 -3.51
CA LEU A 124 -22.95 26.51 -3.53
C LEU A 124 -24.03 27.52 -3.91
N ARG A 125 -24.92 27.19 -4.85
CA ARG A 125 -26.06 28.05 -5.19
C ARG A 125 -27.05 28.19 -4.04
N LYS A 126 -27.31 27.10 -3.31
CA LYS A 126 -28.21 27.13 -2.14
C LYS A 126 -27.66 28.03 -1.04
N ALA A 127 -26.34 28.07 -0.87
CA ALA A 127 -25.69 28.93 0.12
C ALA A 127 -25.57 30.40 -0.30
N GLY A 128 -25.11 30.67 -1.54
CA GLY A 128 -24.70 32.02 -1.96
C GLY A 128 -25.45 32.60 -3.16
N GLY A 129 -26.44 31.89 -3.72
CA GLY A 129 -27.31 32.35 -4.81
C GLY A 129 -26.64 32.53 -6.19
N ARG A 130 -25.34 32.26 -6.31
CA ARG A 130 -24.53 32.48 -7.53
C ARG A 130 -23.96 31.17 -8.05
N ASP A 131 -23.81 31.06 -9.37
CA ASP A 131 -23.08 29.95 -9.98
C ASP A 131 -21.58 30.03 -9.63
N PRO A 132 -20.95 28.90 -9.29
CA PRO A 132 -19.54 28.87 -8.96
C PRO A 132 -18.64 29.00 -10.19
N VAL A 133 -17.35 29.29 -9.94
CA VAL A 133 -16.27 28.99 -10.89
C VAL A 133 -15.56 27.72 -10.45
N MET A 134 -15.39 26.79 -11.39
CA MET A 134 -14.58 25.59 -11.20
C MET A 134 -13.10 25.90 -11.40
N LEU A 135 -12.27 25.57 -10.43
CA LEU A 135 -10.82 25.67 -10.49
C LEU A 135 -10.24 24.26 -10.37
N PHE A 136 -9.30 23.91 -11.24
CA PHE A 136 -8.63 22.61 -11.22
C PHE A 136 -7.31 22.69 -11.99
N SER A 137 -6.37 21.79 -11.70
CA SER A 137 -5.07 21.73 -12.38
C SER A 137 -5.21 21.41 -13.88
N LYS A 138 -4.30 21.90 -14.72
CA LYS A 138 -4.18 21.49 -16.14
C LYS A 138 -3.90 19.99 -16.30
N ALA A 139 -3.34 19.34 -15.29
CA ALA A 139 -3.11 17.90 -15.25
C ALA A 139 -4.40 17.08 -14.99
N ALA A 140 -5.53 17.74 -14.76
CA ALA A 140 -6.81 17.09 -14.49
C ALA A 140 -7.29 16.24 -15.68
N HIS A 141 -8.00 15.17 -15.37
CA HIS A 141 -8.60 14.30 -16.37
C HIS A 141 -9.66 15.05 -17.21
N TYR A 142 -9.82 14.70 -18.50
CA TYR A 142 -10.77 15.34 -19.43
C TYR A 142 -12.23 15.35 -18.93
N SER A 143 -12.56 14.52 -17.94
CA SER A 143 -13.87 14.53 -17.29
C SER A 143 -14.19 15.85 -16.60
N PHE A 144 -13.18 16.63 -16.18
CA PHE A 144 -13.40 17.97 -15.62
C PHE A 144 -13.93 18.93 -16.69
N ASP A 145 -13.34 18.95 -17.88
CA ASP A 145 -13.88 19.73 -19.01
C ASP A 145 -15.29 19.28 -19.39
N THR A 146 -15.54 17.97 -19.34
CA THR A 146 -16.89 17.41 -19.55
C THR A 146 -17.87 17.89 -18.47
N ALA A 147 -17.43 17.92 -17.21
CA ALA A 147 -18.22 18.40 -16.08
C ALA A 147 -18.55 19.89 -16.22
N VAL A 148 -17.60 20.71 -16.66
CA VAL A 148 -17.78 22.14 -16.96
C VAL A 148 -18.84 22.31 -18.05
N LEU A 149 -18.71 21.57 -19.16
CA LEU A 149 -19.65 21.63 -20.27
C LEU A 149 -21.07 21.22 -19.87
N GLN A 150 -21.23 20.08 -19.18
CA GLN A 150 -22.54 19.55 -18.81
C GLN A 150 -23.23 20.38 -17.72
N ASN A 151 -22.48 20.95 -16.79
CA ASN A 151 -23.05 21.78 -15.72
C ASN A 151 -23.23 23.25 -16.14
N GLY A 152 -22.70 23.67 -17.29
CA GLY A 152 -22.80 25.04 -17.77
C GLY A 152 -22.21 26.06 -16.78
N VAL A 153 -21.09 25.71 -16.15
CA VAL A 153 -20.37 26.57 -15.19
C VAL A 153 -19.11 27.16 -15.84
N ARG A 154 -18.57 28.22 -15.25
CA ARG A 154 -17.28 28.76 -15.68
C ARG A 154 -16.15 27.95 -15.08
N ALA A 155 -15.02 27.90 -15.77
CA ALA A 155 -13.82 27.27 -15.26
C ALA A 155 -12.55 28.07 -15.57
N GLN A 156 -11.53 27.87 -14.74
CA GLN A 156 -10.15 28.29 -15.00
C GLN A 156 -9.23 27.14 -14.59
N THR A 157 -8.36 26.73 -15.52
CA THR A 157 -7.30 25.77 -15.22
C THR A 157 -6.12 26.47 -14.52
N ILE A 158 -5.47 25.75 -13.62
CA ILE A 158 -4.32 26.22 -12.84
C ILE A 158 -3.07 25.46 -13.28
N ASP A 159 -1.94 26.15 -13.32
CA ASP A 159 -0.65 25.57 -13.70
C ASP A 159 -0.21 24.50 -12.68
N GLU A 160 0.57 23.54 -13.17
CA GLU A 160 1.19 22.45 -12.43
C GLU A 160 2.70 22.65 -12.29
N LYS A 161 3.29 22.06 -11.25
CA LYS A 161 4.74 21.97 -11.05
C LYS A 161 5.32 20.78 -11.83
N ASP A 162 6.64 20.68 -11.85
CA ASP A 162 7.37 19.57 -12.48
C ASP A 162 7.03 18.18 -11.90
N ASP A 163 6.48 18.12 -10.68
CA ASP A 163 6.01 16.88 -10.04
C ASP A 163 4.52 16.57 -10.33
N GLY A 164 3.88 17.37 -11.19
CA GLY A 164 2.48 17.26 -11.57
C GLY A 164 1.48 17.77 -10.52
N SER A 165 1.94 18.24 -9.35
CA SER A 165 1.08 18.88 -8.34
C SER A 165 0.70 20.30 -8.74
N ILE A 166 -0.44 20.80 -8.28
CA ILE A 166 -0.91 22.15 -8.56
C ILE A 166 0.04 23.23 -8.03
N ASP A 167 0.25 24.29 -8.82
CA ASP A 167 0.98 25.48 -8.40
C ASP A 167 0.13 26.31 -7.43
N MET A 168 0.52 26.29 -6.15
CA MET A 168 -0.14 27.01 -5.07
C MET A 168 -0.10 28.54 -5.23
N ALA A 169 0.91 29.10 -5.90
CA ALA A 169 0.97 30.53 -6.17
C ALA A 169 -0.07 30.92 -7.23
N ALA A 170 -0.15 30.16 -8.32
CA ALA A 170 -1.17 30.36 -9.34
C ALA A 170 -2.59 30.11 -8.80
N LEU A 171 -2.76 29.13 -7.90
CA LEU A 171 -4.02 28.87 -7.22
C LEU A 171 -4.46 30.06 -6.35
N ARG A 172 -3.55 30.66 -5.58
CA ARG A 172 -3.82 31.86 -4.78
C ARG A 172 -4.31 33.01 -5.67
N GLU A 173 -3.61 33.29 -6.76
CA GLU A 173 -4.02 34.34 -7.71
C GLU A 173 -5.41 34.06 -8.30
N ALA A 174 -5.73 32.80 -8.59
CA ALA A 174 -7.04 32.42 -9.09
C ALA A 174 -8.15 32.60 -8.03
N PHE A 175 -7.89 32.25 -6.77
CA PHE A 175 -8.84 32.47 -5.69
C PHE A 175 -9.13 33.96 -5.47
N GLU A 176 -8.10 34.80 -5.47
CA GLU A 176 -8.22 36.26 -5.34
C GLU A 176 -8.97 36.88 -6.54
N LYS A 177 -8.68 36.41 -7.75
CA LYS A 177 -9.35 36.85 -8.98
C LYS A 177 -10.85 36.56 -9.00
N HIS A 178 -11.28 35.45 -8.40
CA HIS A 178 -12.69 35.00 -8.35
C HIS A 178 -13.31 35.18 -6.94
N ASP A 179 -12.90 36.20 -6.20
CA ASP A 179 -13.49 36.55 -4.88
C ASP A 179 -14.98 36.95 -4.98
N ASP A 180 -15.45 37.35 -6.17
CA ASP A 180 -16.82 37.79 -6.43
C ASP A 180 -17.85 36.64 -6.56
N ARG A 181 -17.50 35.40 -6.24
CA ARG A 181 -18.34 34.21 -6.48
C ARG A 181 -17.83 32.99 -5.72
N PRO A 182 -18.70 31.99 -5.48
CA PRO A 182 -18.26 30.72 -4.90
C PRO A 182 -17.26 29.98 -5.80
N ILE A 183 -16.40 29.17 -5.19
CA ILE A 183 -15.37 28.37 -5.84
C ILE A 183 -15.71 26.88 -5.67
N TRP A 184 -15.71 26.17 -6.79
CA TRP A 184 -15.66 24.71 -6.79
C TRP A 184 -14.23 24.30 -7.13
N MET A 185 -13.55 23.61 -6.22
CA MET A 185 -12.14 23.28 -6.32
C MET A 185 -11.96 21.77 -6.57
N GLY A 186 -11.37 21.44 -7.71
CA GLY A 186 -10.93 20.09 -8.06
C GLY A 186 -9.51 19.85 -7.60
N ILE A 187 -9.33 18.84 -6.74
CA ILE A 187 -8.06 18.44 -6.12
C ILE A 187 -7.67 17.07 -6.68
N LEU A 188 -6.46 16.94 -7.21
CA LEU A 188 -5.98 15.70 -7.81
C LEU A 188 -5.25 14.84 -6.77
N CYS A 189 -5.77 13.64 -6.53
CA CYS A 189 -5.07 12.58 -5.82
C CYS A 189 -4.56 11.56 -6.85
N GLY A 190 -3.55 11.97 -7.60
CA GLY A 190 -2.98 11.22 -8.73
C GLY A 190 -3.47 11.73 -10.08
N GLY A 191 -2.69 12.61 -10.71
CA GLY A 191 -2.89 13.05 -12.10
C GLY A 191 -2.88 11.89 -13.10
N THR A 192 -3.54 12.07 -14.25
CA THR A 192 -3.79 10.95 -15.20
C THR A 192 -2.52 10.37 -15.83
N VAL A 193 -1.48 11.19 -15.99
CA VAL A 193 -0.26 10.83 -16.73
C VAL A 193 0.93 10.66 -15.79
N GLU A 194 1.17 11.63 -14.91
CA GLU A 194 2.37 11.69 -14.05
C GLU A 194 2.08 11.32 -12.59
N GLU A 195 0.83 11.00 -12.24
CA GLU A 195 0.38 10.75 -10.87
C GLU A 195 0.66 11.89 -9.88
N GLY A 196 0.79 13.13 -10.36
CA GLY A 196 0.93 14.32 -9.52
C GLY A 196 -0.15 14.40 -8.45
N ARG A 197 0.25 14.74 -7.22
CA ARG A 197 -0.61 14.73 -6.03
C ARG A 197 -0.68 16.13 -5.46
N ASP A 198 -1.88 16.68 -5.42
CA ASP A 198 -2.11 17.96 -4.78
C ASP A 198 -2.03 17.82 -3.27
N ASN A 199 -1.41 18.79 -2.60
CA ASN A 199 -1.43 18.86 -1.14
C ASN A 199 -2.80 19.39 -0.69
N ILE A 200 -3.64 18.48 -0.20
CA ILE A 200 -5.02 18.75 0.19
C ILE A 200 -5.06 19.75 1.36
N ARG A 201 -4.20 19.55 2.37
CA ARG A 201 -4.11 20.47 3.53
C ARG A 201 -3.79 21.88 3.10
N GLN A 202 -2.76 22.08 2.28
CA GLN A 202 -2.33 23.41 1.82
C GLN A 202 -3.41 24.13 1.01
N ILE A 203 -4.21 23.41 0.22
CA ILE A 203 -5.36 23.97 -0.51
C ILE A 203 -6.45 24.45 0.47
N LEU A 204 -6.76 23.65 1.49
CA LEU A 204 -7.73 23.99 2.52
C LEU A 204 -7.25 25.19 3.37
N GLU A 205 -5.97 25.19 3.77
CA GLU A 205 -5.31 26.30 4.47
C GLU A 205 -5.34 27.59 3.66
N LEU A 206 -5.05 27.51 2.35
CA LEU A 206 -5.13 28.66 1.45
C LEU A 206 -6.55 29.24 1.40
N ALA A 207 -7.57 28.39 1.29
CA ALA A 207 -8.96 28.85 1.28
C ALA A 207 -9.37 29.51 2.61
N ARG A 208 -8.92 28.94 3.73
CA ARG A 208 -9.12 29.47 5.09
C ARG A 208 -8.42 30.82 5.28
N ASP A 209 -7.19 30.95 4.80
CA ASP A 209 -6.36 32.18 4.91
C ASP A 209 -6.92 33.37 4.12
N LEU A 210 -7.74 33.14 3.10
CA LEU A 210 -8.42 34.21 2.38
C LEU A 210 -9.52 34.89 3.19
N GLY A 211 -9.91 34.31 4.34
CA GLY A 211 -10.94 34.88 5.22
C GLY A 211 -12.35 34.84 4.64
N ARG A 212 -12.57 34.05 3.59
CA ARG A 212 -13.88 33.82 2.97
C ARG A 212 -14.66 32.75 3.75
N PRO A 213 -16.00 32.82 3.81
CA PRO A 213 -16.78 31.84 4.55
C PRO A 213 -16.65 30.44 3.91
N ARG A 214 -16.65 29.37 4.72
CA ARG A 214 -16.59 27.98 4.23
C ARG A 214 -17.66 27.65 3.18
N SER A 215 -18.82 28.29 3.28
CA SER A 215 -19.95 28.15 2.35
C SER A 215 -19.68 28.68 0.94
N ASP A 216 -18.60 29.43 0.74
CA ASP A 216 -18.16 29.89 -0.58
C ASP A 216 -17.32 28.83 -1.32
N PHE A 217 -16.96 27.72 -0.67
CA PHE A 217 -16.10 26.70 -1.25
C PHE A 217 -16.77 25.34 -1.32
N PHE A 218 -16.42 24.58 -2.35
CA PHE A 218 -16.73 23.16 -2.46
C PHE A 218 -15.50 22.41 -2.95
N PHE A 219 -14.99 21.48 -2.15
CA PHE A 219 -13.75 20.76 -2.44
C PHE A 219 -14.05 19.32 -2.89
N HIS A 220 -13.68 19.02 -4.12
CA HIS A 220 -13.80 17.70 -4.73
C HIS A 220 -12.42 17.08 -4.93
N VAL A 221 -12.23 15.87 -4.43
CA VAL A 221 -11.02 15.09 -4.68
C VAL A 221 -11.26 14.07 -5.79
N ASP A 222 -10.52 14.20 -6.89
CA ASP A 222 -10.41 13.14 -7.89
C ASP A 222 -9.34 12.15 -7.47
N GLY A 223 -9.79 11.06 -6.87
CA GLY A 223 -8.98 9.92 -6.44
C GLY A 223 -9.16 8.70 -7.33
N ALA A 224 -9.53 8.88 -8.61
CA ALA A 224 -9.98 7.79 -9.47
C ALA A 224 -9.03 6.59 -9.47
N PHE A 225 -7.71 6.81 -9.45
CA PHE A 225 -6.73 5.73 -9.31
C PHE A 225 -6.09 5.70 -7.91
N SER A 226 -5.40 6.76 -7.51
CA SER A 226 -4.40 6.68 -6.44
C SER A 226 -4.98 6.76 -5.03
N ALA A 227 -6.23 7.20 -4.83
CA ALA A 227 -6.77 7.38 -3.48
C ALA A 227 -6.82 6.10 -2.66
N VAL A 228 -7.24 4.97 -3.25
CA VAL A 228 -7.28 3.67 -2.56
C VAL A 228 -5.87 3.18 -2.19
N PRO A 229 -4.93 3.01 -3.14
CA PRO A 229 -3.59 2.54 -2.79
C PRO A 229 -2.87 3.48 -1.81
N LEU A 230 -3.09 4.80 -1.89
CA LEU A 230 -2.51 5.74 -0.92
C LEU A 230 -3.10 5.54 0.48
N ALA A 231 -4.43 5.48 0.61
CA ALA A 231 -5.06 5.24 1.90
C ALA A 231 -4.67 3.89 2.55
N LEU A 232 -4.18 2.93 1.76
CA LEU A 232 -3.72 1.63 2.26
C LEU A 232 -2.24 1.60 2.64
N MET A 233 -1.39 2.40 1.99
CA MET A 233 0.07 2.38 2.19
C MET A 233 0.59 3.49 3.10
N SER A 234 -0.09 4.64 3.11
CA SER A 234 0.45 5.87 3.69
C SER A 234 0.45 5.86 5.21
N ASP A 235 1.48 6.49 5.77
CA ASP A 235 1.68 6.74 7.19
C ASP A 235 1.41 8.23 7.52
N ALA A 236 1.71 8.64 8.76
CA ALA A 236 1.32 9.95 9.28
C ALA A 236 1.96 11.13 8.51
N ASP A 237 3.14 10.92 7.90
CA ASP A 237 3.86 11.95 7.15
C ASP A 237 3.20 12.26 5.79
N ASP A 238 2.39 11.34 5.27
CA ASP A 238 1.64 11.47 4.01
C ASP A 238 0.23 12.08 4.19
N ALA A 239 -0.16 12.42 5.43
CA ALA A 239 -1.52 12.82 5.78
C ALA A 239 -2.06 14.02 4.97
N ASP A 240 -1.17 14.84 4.41
CA ASP A 240 -1.53 16.02 3.64
C ASP A 240 -1.92 15.73 2.18
N ILE A 241 -1.53 14.57 1.64
CA ILE A 241 -1.81 14.15 0.25
C ILE A 241 -2.80 12.98 0.17
N VAL A 242 -3.06 12.30 1.29
CA VAL A 242 -4.03 11.21 1.39
C VAL A 242 -5.44 11.78 1.56
N PRO A 243 -6.41 11.43 0.71
CA PRO A 243 -7.78 11.90 0.86
C PRO A 243 -8.39 11.38 2.16
N SER A 244 -8.93 12.29 2.97
CA SER A 244 -9.65 11.92 4.18
C SER A 244 -10.75 12.93 4.49
N PHE A 245 -11.93 12.44 4.86
CA PHE A 245 -13.01 13.27 5.39
C PHE A 245 -12.78 13.70 6.84
N GLY A 246 -11.75 13.14 7.51
CA GLY A 246 -11.25 13.57 8.81
C GLY A 246 -10.22 14.70 8.73
N LEU A 247 -9.68 15.01 7.54
CA LEU A 247 -8.81 16.16 7.33
C LEU A 247 -9.67 17.44 7.33
N ASP A 248 -9.51 18.22 8.40
CA ASP A 248 -10.20 19.49 8.60
C ASP A 248 -9.21 20.59 9.04
N VAL A 249 -9.35 21.76 8.43
CA VAL A 249 -8.57 22.97 8.73
C VAL A 249 -9.56 24.07 9.11
N ASP A 250 -9.84 24.22 10.40
CA ASP A 250 -10.76 25.23 10.94
C ASP A 250 -12.16 25.20 10.28
N GLY A 251 -12.72 24.00 10.06
CA GLY A 251 -14.00 23.79 9.37
C GLY A 251 -13.89 23.66 7.84
N PHE A 252 -12.69 23.79 7.28
CA PHE A 252 -12.42 23.49 5.88
C PHE A 252 -11.95 22.04 5.74
N GLY A 253 -12.86 21.17 5.30
CA GLY A 253 -12.53 19.82 4.86
C GLY A 253 -13.15 19.51 3.49
N ILE A 254 -12.80 18.35 2.93
CA ILE A 254 -13.32 17.92 1.62
C ILE A 254 -14.83 17.66 1.65
N ASP A 255 -15.48 17.83 0.50
CA ASP A 255 -16.94 17.66 0.35
C ASP A 255 -17.31 16.38 -0.39
N THR A 256 -16.47 16.00 -1.36
CA THR A 256 -16.68 14.82 -2.21
C THR A 256 -15.34 14.16 -2.56
N LEU A 257 -15.37 12.85 -2.73
CA LEU A 257 -14.24 12.03 -3.20
C LEU A 257 -14.76 11.02 -4.22
N ASN A 258 -14.02 10.84 -5.31
CA ASN A 258 -14.32 9.85 -6.35
C ASN A 258 -13.18 8.83 -6.51
N VAL A 259 -13.53 7.57 -6.77
CA VAL A 259 -12.60 6.44 -6.99
C VAL A 259 -13.12 5.59 -8.16
N SER A 260 -12.25 5.07 -9.02
CA SER A 260 -12.66 4.08 -10.04
C SER A 260 -12.45 2.65 -9.54
N THR A 261 -13.53 1.90 -9.36
CA THR A 261 -13.47 0.50 -8.89
C THR A 261 -12.78 -0.43 -9.88
N HIS A 262 -12.85 -0.11 -11.17
CA HIS A 262 -12.21 -0.90 -12.23
C HIS A 262 -10.71 -0.60 -12.41
N LYS A 263 -10.17 0.39 -11.67
CA LYS A 263 -8.75 0.71 -11.71
C LYS A 263 -7.98 -0.14 -10.70
N PHE A 264 -7.74 0.34 -9.48
CA PHE A 264 -6.94 -0.40 -8.48
C PHE A 264 -7.66 -1.64 -7.93
N ILE A 265 -8.91 -1.49 -7.47
CA ILE A 265 -9.72 -2.59 -6.90
C ILE A 265 -9.90 -3.74 -7.92
N GLY A 266 -10.12 -3.41 -9.20
CA GLY A 266 -10.08 -4.37 -10.31
C GLY A 266 -11.42 -5.01 -10.68
N THR A 267 -12.53 -4.28 -10.55
CA THR A 267 -13.79 -4.74 -11.15
C THR A 267 -13.65 -4.91 -12.66
N LEU A 268 -14.19 -6.00 -13.22
CA LEU A 268 -14.16 -6.28 -14.66
C LEU A 268 -15.10 -5.33 -15.40
N ASP A 269 -16.28 -5.10 -14.83
CA ASP A 269 -17.17 -4.04 -15.29
C ASP A 269 -16.64 -2.66 -14.88
N THR A 270 -16.85 -1.67 -15.73
CA THR A 270 -16.57 -0.28 -15.38
C THR A 270 -17.48 0.14 -14.23
N GLY A 271 -16.88 0.71 -13.20
CA GLY A 271 -17.57 1.34 -12.08
C GLY A 271 -16.73 2.47 -11.49
N GLY A 272 -17.41 3.39 -10.79
CA GLY A 272 -16.79 4.43 -9.99
C GLY A 272 -17.55 4.65 -8.69
N MET A 273 -16.87 4.74 -7.57
CA MET A 273 -17.46 5.12 -6.29
C MET A 273 -17.37 6.63 -6.14
N ILE A 274 -18.47 7.28 -5.78
CA ILE A 274 -18.46 8.65 -5.25
C ILE A 274 -18.95 8.65 -3.81
N LEU A 275 -18.24 9.37 -2.95
CA LEU A 275 -18.53 9.55 -1.53
C LEU A 275 -18.64 11.03 -1.22
N MET A 276 -19.61 11.42 -0.40
CA MET A 276 -19.88 12.82 -0.05
C MET A 276 -20.51 12.96 1.34
N ARG A 277 -20.56 14.19 1.85
CA ARG A 277 -21.38 14.49 3.04
C ARG A 277 -22.85 14.26 2.71
N ARG A 278 -23.59 13.62 3.61
CA ARG A 278 -25.01 13.26 3.39
C ARG A 278 -25.85 14.49 3.04
N GLU A 279 -25.65 15.60 3.75
CA GLU A 279 -26.33 16.88 3.49
C GLU A 279 -26.13 17.41 2.05
N HIS A 280 -24.99 17.12 1.42
CA HIS A 280 -24.72 17.50 0.03
C HIS A 280 -25.52 16.64 -0.95
N SER A 281 -25.69 15.35 -0.65
CA SER A 281 -26.54 14.47 -1.46
C SER A 281 -28.01 14.90 -1.45
N GLU A 282 -28.47 15.47 -0.33
CA GLU A 282 -29.85 15.98 -0.20
C GLU A 282 -30.10 17.27 -1.01
N ALA A 283 -29.04 17.99 -1.42
CA ALA A 283 -29.19 19.18 -2.26
C ALA A 283 -29.67 18.86 -3.68
N VAL A 284 -29.57 17.60 -4.11
CA VAL A 284 -29.97 17.11 -5.44
C VAL A 284 -31.02 16.00 -5.37
N ALA A 285 -31.57 15.73 -4.18
CA ALA A 285 -32.55 14.68 -3.96
C ALA A 285 -33.92 15.05 -4.56
N VAL A 286 -34.54 14.07 -5.21
CA VAL A 286 -35.88 14.16 -5.77
C VAL A 286 -36.66 12.90 -5.41
N ASP A 287 -37.83 13.05 -4.80
CA ASP A 287 -38.75 11.93 -4.57
C ASP A 287 -39.33 11.46 -5.90
N VAL A 288 -39.19 10.16 -6.19
CA VAL A 288 -39.68 9.58 -7.44
C VAL A 288 -40.66 8.44 -7.15
N GLU A 289 -41.94 8.71 -7.38
CA GLU A 289 -43.05 7.81 -7.03
C GLU A 289 -42.95 6.44 -7.71
N TYR A 290 -42.61 6.38 -9.00
CA TYR A 290 -42.63 5.13 -9.76
C TYR A 290 -41.49 4.17 -9.40
N ILE A 291 -40.37 4.67 -8.89
CA ILE A 291 -39.28 3.83 -8.35
C ILE A 291 -39.46 3.57 -6.85
N GLN A 292 -40.38 4.29 -6.20
CA GLN A 292 -40.65 4.23 -4.76
C GLN A 292 -39.39 4.46 -3.90
N SER A 293 -38.56 5.41 -4.33
CA SER A 293 -37.28 5.75 -3.69
C SER A 293 -36.89 7.19 -4.03
N VAL A 294 -35.94 7.74 -3.29
CA VAL A 294 -35.30 9.02 -3.60
C VAL A 294 -34.26 8.85 -4.71
N HIS A 295 -34.36 9.67 -5.75
CA HIS A 295 -33.33 9.83 -6.78
C HIS A 295 -32.35 10.93 -6.36
N LYS A 296 -31.10 10.55 -6.10
CA LYS A 296 -29.99 11.46 -5.78
C LYS A 296 -28.64 11.01 -6.38
N THR A 297 -28.74 10.31 -7.51
CA THR A 297 -27.63 9.71 -8.27
C THR A 297 -27.56 10.33 -9.66
N GLN A 298 -26.42 10.25 -10.35
CA GLN A 298 -26.28 10.84 -11.69
C GLN A 298 -27.15 10.14 -12.74
N ILE A 299 -27.31 8.83 -12.60
CA ILE A 299 -28.05 7.99 -13.54
C ILE A 299 -29.12 7.19 -12.79
N GLY A 300 -30.22 6.85 -13.48
CA GLY A 300 -31.33 6.09 -12.91
C GLY A 300 -30.97 4.63 -12.63
N SER A 301 -30.92 3.81 -13.68
CA SER A 301 -30.54 2.39 -13.58
C SER A 301 -29.02 2.23 -13.53
N ARG A 302 -28.54 1.56 -12.48
CA ARG A 302 -27.11 1.39 -12.18
C ARG A 302 -26.70 -0.08 -12.26
N ASN A 303 -25.45 -0.30 -12.66
CA ASN A 303 -24.91 -1.64 -12.91
C ASN A 303 -24.67 -2.40 -11.59
N ALA A 304 -25.67 -3.17 -11.14
CA ALA A 304 -25.57 -4.00 -9.95
C ALA A 304 -24.52 -5.13 -10.10
N ARG A 305 -24.15 -5.51 -11.33
CA ARG A 305 -23.08 -6.49 -11.57
C ARG A 305 -21.72 -5.95 -11.13
N ALA A 306 -21.43 -4.69 -11.43
CA ALA A 306 -20.22 -4.00 -10.97
C ALA A 306 -20.20 -3.84 -9.44
N ILE A 307 -21.37 -3.58 -8.83
CA ILE A 307 -21.53 -3.49 -7.37
C ILE A 307 -21.21 -4.83 -6.69
N LEU A 308 -21.86 -5.90 -7.15
CA LEU A 308 -21.63 -7.27 -6.64
C LEU A 308 -20.18 -7.70 -6.78
N GLU A 309 -19.57 -7.41 -7.93
CA GLU A 309 -18.17 -7.73 -8.17
C GLU A 309 -17.23 -6.93 -7.26
N CYS A 310 -17.48 -5.63 -7.07
CA CYS A 310 -16.72 -4.80 -6.14
C CYS A 310 -16.84 -5.32 -4.71
N TRP A 311 -18.06 -5.65 -4.28
CA TRP A 311 -18.31 -6.24 -2.97
C TRP A 311 -17.56 -7.56 -2.78
N MET A 312 -17.63 -8.46 -3.77
CA MET A 312 -16.90 -9.72 -3.72
C MET A 312 -15.38 -9.53 -3.69
N LEU A 313 -14.84 -8.59 -4.46
CA LEU A 313 -13.41 -8.26 -4.40
C LEU A 313 -13.03 -7.77 -3.01
N ILE A 314 -13.78 -6.84 -2.42
CA ILE A 314 -13.54 -6.35 -1.06
C ILE A 314 -13.58 -7.48 -0.03
N LYS A 315 -14.57 -8.37 -0.11
CA LYS A 315 -14.71 -9.50 0.84
C LYS A 315 -13.72 -10.63 0.62
N TYR A 316 -13.37 -10.93 -0.62
CA TYR A 316 -12.56 -12.09 -0.98
C TYR A 316 -11.05 -11.78 -1.03
N VAL A 317 -10.69 -10.61 -1.56
CA VAL A 317 -9.29 -10.14 -1.59
C VAL A 317 -8.92 -9.58 -0.22
N GLY A 318 -9.79 -8.77 0.37
CA GLY A 318 -9.56 -8.20 1.70
C GLY A 318 -8.60 -7.01 1.68
N ARG A 319 -8.64 -6.23 2.78
CA ARG A 319 -7.82 -5.02 2.95
C ARG A 319 -6.33 -5.33 2.92
N ASP A 320 -5.88 -6.36 3.62
CA ASP A 320 -4.45 -6.70 3.74
C ASP A 320 -3.84 -7.05 2.38
N THR A 321 -4.51 -7.89 1.58
CA THR A 321 -4.05 -8.22 0.23
C THR A 321 -4.06 -6.99 -0.69
N PHE A 322 -5.05 -6.09 -0.57
CA PHE A 322 -5.01 -4.83 -1.30
C PHE A 322 -3.83 -3.96 -0.87
N THR A 323 -3.50 -3.92 0.42
CA THR A 323 -2.31 -3.22 0.94
C THR A 323 -1.02 -3.83 0.38
N GLU A 324 -0.90 -5.15 0.37
CA GLU A 324 0.23 -5.85 -0.26
C GLU A 324 0.35 -5.52 -1.75
N TRP A 325 -0.76 -5.49 -2.48
CA TRP A 325 -0.77 -5.09 -3.90
C TRP A 325 -0.33 -3.65 -4.08
N ALA A 326 -0.80 -2.74 -3.22
CA ALA A 326 -0.43 -1.34 -3.26
C ALA A 326 1.09 -1.21 -3.07
N PHE A 327 1.66 -1.82 -2.02
CA PHE A 327 3.10 -1.80 -1.77
C PHE A 327 3.90 -2.45 -2.89
N ALA A 328 3.46 -3.60 -3.41
CA ALA A 328 4.12 -4.27 -4.52
C ALA A 328 4.10 -3.42 -5.80
N CYS A 329 2.99 -2.73 -6.08
CA CYS A 329 2.88 -1.79 -7.19
C CYS A 329 3.80 -0.58 -7.01
N ALA A 330 3.82 0.04 -5.84
CA ALA A 330 4.68 1.18 -5.53
C ALA A 330 6.16 0.80 -5.61
N GLN A 331 6.54 -0.34 -5.04
CA GLN A 331 7.88 -0.90 -5.16
C GLN A 331 8.24 -1.11 -6.64
N ARG A 332 7.41 -1.79 -7.42
CA ARG A 332 7.65 -2.01 -8.86
C ARG A 332 7.74 -0.71 -9.64
N ALA A 333 6.93 0.29 -9.33
CA ALA A 333 7.00 1.62 -9.95
C ALA A 333 8.31 2.34 -9.59
N HIS A 334 8.83 2.13 -8.39
CA HIS A 334 10.13 2.64 -7.95
C HIS A 334 11.33 1.89 -8.57
N TYR A 335 11.13 0.61 -8.92
CA TYR A 335 12.11 -0.26 -9.59
C TYR A 335 12.04 -0.21 -11.11
N MET A 336 10.92 0.22 -11.68
CA MET A 336 10.88 0.72 -13.04
C MET A 336 11.60 2.06 -12.96
N PRO A 337 12.86 2.21 -13.42
CA PRO A 337 13.36 3.55 -13.65
C PRO A 337 12.28 4.25 -14.46
N ALA A 338 11.92 5.46 -14.05
CA ALA A 338 11.19 6.38 -14.91
C ALA A 338 11.72 6.14 -16.32
N MET A 339 10.86 6.00 -17.34
CA MET A 339 11.28 5.80 -18.74
C MET A 339 12.12 6.98 -19.30
N GLY A 340 12.87 7.68 -18.45
CA GLY A 340 14.17 8.27 -18.73
C GLY A 340 15.19 7.22 -19.16
N ASP A 341 16.06 7.70 -20.02
CA ASP A 341 17.10 6.96 -20.70
C ASP A 341 18.12 6.42 -19.67
N LEU A 342 18.40 5.10 -19.62
CA LEU A 342 19.49 4.58 -18.76
C LEU A 342 20.84 5.27 -19.07
N ALA A 343 21.00 5.84 -20.27
CA ALA A 343 22.13 6.70 -20.60
C ALA A 343 22.13 8.02 -19.81
N GLU A 344 20.97 8.63 -19.55
CA GLU A 344 20.84 9.81 -18.68
C GLU A 344 21.18 9.46 -17.23
N TYR A 345 20.69 8.32 -16.75
CA TYR A 345 21.07 7.79 -15.44
C TYR A 345 22.59 7.64 -15.33
N LEU A 346 23.23 6.97 -16.29
CA LEU A 346 24.69 6.81 -16.32
C LEU A 346 25.43 8.14 -16.43
N THR A 347 24.91 9.10 -17.19
CA THR A 347 25.51 10.44 -17.33
C THR A 347 25.55 11.18 -15.99
N SER A 348 24.54 11.00 -15.15
CA SER A 348 24.43 11.64 -13.84
C SER A 348 25.20 10.90 -12.75
N ASN A 349 25.41 9.59 -12.90
CA ASN A 349 25.89 8.71 -11.82
C ASN A 349 27.26 8.04 -12.07
N ASP A 350 27.79 8.08 -13.29
CA ASP A 350 29.07 7.47 -13.67
C ASP A 350 30.02 8.50 -14.32
N PRO A 351 31.18 8.81 -13.69
CA PRO A 351 32.19 9.72 -14.22
C PRO A 351 32.73 9.35 -15.61
N SER A 352 32.60 8.09 -16.03
CA SER A 352 33.02 7.58 -17.34
C SER A 352 31.99 7.85 -18.44
N PHE A 353 30.73 8.15 -18.09
CA PHE A 353 29.60 8.38 -18.99
C PHE A 353 29.24 9.87 -19.17
N ARG A 354 30.21 10.78 -19.01
CA ARG A 354 30.00 12.22 -19.27
C ARG A 354 29.48 12.44 -20.69
N LYS A 355 28.62 13.46 -20.88
CA LYS A 355 28.02 13.82 -22.18
C LYS A 355 29.00 13.85 -23.35
N ALA A 356 30.23 14.35 -23.13
CA ALA A 356 31.28 14.43 -24.16
C ALA A 356 31.80 13.05 -24.65
N ARG A 357 31.65 11.98 -23.86
CA ARG A 357 32.08 10.61 -24.20
C ARG A 357 30.99 9.77 -24.85
N LEU A 358 29.72 10.16 -24.74
CA LEU A 358 28.59 9.40 -25.28
C LEU A 358 28.74 9.03 -26.77
N PRO A 359 29.20 9.93 -27.67
CA PRO A 359 29.40 9.57 -29.07
C PRO A 359 30.39 8.40 -29.25
N ALA A 360 31.48 8.39 -28.49
CA ALA A 360 32.48 7.32 -28.56
C ALA A 360 31.96 6.01 -27.95
N LEU A 361 31.25 6.10 -26.82
CA LEU A 361 30.71 4.93 -26.10
C LEU A 361 29.59 4.22 -26.87
N TYR A 362 28.74 4.96 -27.59
CA TYR A 362 27.64 4.40 -28.39
C TYR A 362 28.06 4.00 -29.81
N SER A 363 29.18 4.52 -30.31
CA SER A 363 29.74 4.11 -31.61
C SER A 363 30.23 2.66 -31.63
N ASP A 364 30.42 2.13 -32.83
CA ASP A 364 31.17 0.89 -33.01
C ASP A 364 32.67 1.16 -32.86
N PHE A 365 33.17 1.03 -31.63
CA PHE A 365 34.58 1.25 -31.32
C PHE A 365 35.48 0.01 -31.54
N ARG A 366 34.99 -1.08 -32.14
CA ARG A 366 35.80 -2.31 -32.34
C ARG A 366 37.04 -2.07 -33.20
N SER A 367 36.95 -1.21 -34.20
CA SER A 367 38.08 -0.80 -35.05
C SER A 367 39.19 -0.09 -34.28
N GLN A 368 38.89 0.50 -33.11
CA GLN A 368 39.87 1.16 -32.26
C GLN A 368 40.85 0.16 -31.64
N ARG A 369 40.52 -1.14 -31.57
CA ARG A 369 41.43 -2.19 -31.08
C ARG A 369 42.81 -2.14 -31.76
N THR A 370 42.86 -1.78 -33.03
CA THR A 370 44.10 -1.61 -33.80
C THR A 370 44.47 -0.15 -34.01
N LEU A 371 43.49 0.74 -34.20
CA LEU A 371 43.73 2.14 -34.56
C LEU A 371 44.03 3.05 -33.36
N ASN A 372 43.46 2.75 -32.19
CA ASN A 372 43.65 3.47 -30.94
C ASN A 372 43.39 2.54 -29.74
N PRO A 373 44.36 1.68 -29.39
CA PRO A 373 44.20 0.67 -28.33
C PRO A 373 43.80 1.28 -26.98
N ASP A 374 44.34 2.44 -26.63
CA ASP A 374 44.01 3.13 -25.37
C ASP A 374 42.54 3.56 -25.34
N GLY A 375 42.03 4.10 -26.46
CA GLY A 375 40.62 4.46 -26.62
C GLY A 375 39.69 3.25 -26.55
N TYR A 376 40.08 2.13 -27.17
CA TYR A 376 39.36 0.86 -27.10
C TYR A 376 39.25 0.35 -25.66
N THR A 377 40.37 0.29 -24.93
CA THR A 377 40.40 -0.15 -23.53
C THR A 377 39.60 0.81 -22.63
N ALA A 378 39.71 2.12 -22.84
CA ALA A 378 38.95 3.11 -22.06
C ALA A 378 37.43 3.03 -22.27
N ASN A 379 36.97 2.63 -23.47
CA ASN A 379 35.54 2.43 -23.75
C ASN A 379 35.04 1.08 -23.19
N LEU A 380 35.85 0.03 -23.28
CA LEU A 380 35.56 -1.26 -22.66
C LEU A 380 35.41 -1.14 -21.14
N SER A 381 36.37 -0.52 -20.46
CA SER A 381 36.34 -0.33 -19.01
C SER A 381 35.14 0.51 -18.57
N ALA A 382 34.79 1.56 -19.32
CA ALA A 382 33.61 2.38 -19.04
C ALA A 382 32.32 1.55 -19.10
N TRP A 383 32.10 0.75 -20.16
CA TRP A 383 30.91 -0.07 -20.25
C TRP A 383 30.86 -1.20 -19.22
N ARG A 384 32.00 -1.82 -18.88
CA ARG A 384 32.09 -2.83 -17.80
C ARG A 384 31.67 -2.23 -16.45
N ALA A 385 32.19 -1.05 -16.11
CA ALA A 385 31.82 -0.34 -14.90
C ALA A 385 30.33 0.07 -14.89
N ALA A 386 29.82 0.55 -16.02
CA ALA A 386 28.41 0.94 -16.15
C ALA A 386 27.47 -0.25 -15.97
N LEU A 387 27.74 -1.41 -16.58
CA LEU A 387 26.93 -2.62 -16.39
C LEU A 387 26.94 -3.09 -14.94
N ALA A 388 28.11 -3.07 -14.28
CA ALA A 388 28.22 -3.41 -12.87
C ALA A 388 27.45 -2.42 -11.99
N ARG A 389 27.52 -1.11 -12.29
CA ARG A 389 26.79 -0.06 -11.58
C ARG A 389 25.28 -0.19 -11.74
N LEU A 390 24.80 -0.37 -12.96
CA LEU A 390 23.38 -0.53 -13.23
C LEU A 390 22.80 -1.78 -12.55
N ALA A 391 23.55 -2.89 -12.52
CA ALA A 391 23.18 -4.04 -11.72
C ALA A 391 23.18 -3.69 -10.22
N TRP A 392 24.27 -3.11 -9.69
CA TRP A 392 24.37 -2.73 -8.28
C TRP A 392 23.25 -1.80 -7.81
N ASP A 393 22.81 -0.87 -8.65
CA ASP A 393 21.75 0.08 -8.33
C ASP A 393 20.35 -0.42 -8.69
N ALA A 394 20.23 -1.71 -9.06
CA ALA A 394 18.99 -2.39 -9.45
C ALA A 394 18.23 -1.67 -10.59
N GLN A 395 18.98 -1.09 -11.54
CA GLN A 395 18.43 -0.33 -12.68
C GLN A 395 18.15 -1.20 -13.90
N LEU A 396 18.63 -2.45 -13.92
CA LEU A 396 18.42 -3.39 -15.03
C LEU A 396 17.22 -4.29 -14.74
N PRO A 397 16.28 -4.44 -15.68
CA PRO A 397 15.15 -5.36 -15.53
C PRO A 397 15.64 -6.81 -15.54
N ASP A 398 15.02 -7.67 -14.73
CA ASP A 398 15.24 -9.12 -14.75
C ASP A 398 14.00 -9.84 -15.29
N PRO A 399 14.09 -10.55 -16.44
CA PRO A 399 12.95 -11.25 -17.00
C PRO A 399 12.43 -12.42 -16.14
N ALA A 400 13.18 -12.84 -15.10
CA ALA A 400 12.83 -13.99 -14.27
C ALA A 400 12.13 -13.64 -12.93
N THR A 401 12.15 -12.38 -12.46
CA THR A 401 11.64 -12.01 -11.13
C THR A 401 10.76 -10.76 -11.19
N SER A 402 9.68 -10.73 -10.38
CA SER A 402 8.67 -9.64 -10.42
C SER A 402 8.68 -8.71 -9.21
N THR A 403 9.54 -8.92 -8.21
CA THR A 403 9.47 -8.22 -6.92
C THR A 403 10.70 -7.37 -6.58
N THR A 404 11.91 -7.75 -7.03
CA THR A 404 13.15 -6.97 -6.83
C THR A 404 14.19 -7.33 -7.90
N PRO A 405 14.74 -6.36 -8.67
CA PRO A 405 15.80 -6.65 -9.64
C PRO A 405 17.10 -7.12 -8.95
N PRO A 406 17.81 -8.11 -9.50
CA PRO A 406 19.04 -8.63 -8.89
C PRO A 406 20.18 -7.61 -9.00
N ARG A 407 21.02 -7.55 -7.96
CA ARG A 407 22.13 -6.59 -7.84
C ARG A 407 23.50 -7.22 -8.12
N LEU A 408 23.63 -8.51 -7.87
CA LEU A 408 24.85 -9.28 -8.08
C LEU A 408 24.83 -10.04 -9.41
N LEU A 409 23.69 -10.02 -10.11
CA LEU A 409 23.49 -10.73 -11.37
C LEU A 409 23.20 -9.77 -12.52
N LEU A 410 23.66 -10.15 -13.70
CA LEU A 410 23.39 -9.48 -14.96
C LEU A 410 22.81 -10.50 -15.95
N THR A 411 21.58 -10.27 -16.39
CA THR A 411 20.98 -11.03 -17.50
C THR A 411 21.31 -10.34 -18.83
N VAL A 412 21.91 -11.08 -19.75
CA VAL A 412 22.23 -10.63 -21.10
C VAL A 412 21.35 -11.39 -22.08
N ASP A 413 20.49 -10.66 -22.78
CA ASP A 413 19.57 -11.16 -23.81
C ASP A 413 19.37 -10.13 -24.93
N ASP A 414 18.43 -10.39 -25.85
CA ASP A 414 18.15 -9.49 -26.98
C ASP A 414 17.52 -8.14 -26.56
N SER A 415 17.03 -8.02 -25.33
CA SER A 415 16.40 -6.80 -24.81
C SER A 415 17.41 -5.82 -24.21
N LEU A 416 18.55 -6.30 -23.69
CA LEU A 416 19.57 -5.47 -23.04
C LEU A 416 20.04 -4.25 -23.88
N PRO A 417 20.33 -4.38 -25.20
CA PRO A 417 20.68 -3.22 -26.03
C PRO A 417 19.57 -2.17 -26.13
N ALA A 418 18.30 -2.59 -26.07
CA ALA A 418 17.17 -1.68 -26.12
C ALA A 418 16.99 -0.94 -24.78
N HIS A 419 17.23 -1.61 -23.65
CA HIS A 419 17.22 -0.97 -22.33
C HIS A 419 18.32 0.10 -22.19
N LEU A 420 19.50 -0.13 -22.82
CA LEU A 420 20.63 0.80 -22.80
C LEU A 420 20.59 1.85 -23.93
N GLN A 421 19.50 1.93 -24.68
CA GLN A 421 19.37 2.82 -25.83
C GLN A 421 19.33 4.28 -25.41
N SER A 422 20.23 5.08 -25.98
CA SER A 422 20.16 6.53 -25.86
C SER A 422 19.17 7.15 -26.86
N ARG A 423 18.40 8.15 -26.43
CA ARG A 423 17.53 8.93 -27.35
C ARG A 423 18.31 9.62 -28.46
N GLN A 424 19.52 10.10 -28.16
CA GLN A 424 20.35 10.86 -29.10
C GLN A 424 21.27 9.96 -29.94
N PHE A 425 21.82 8.90 -29.35
CA PHE A 425 22.88 8.10 -29.97
C PHE A 425 22.46 6.68 -30.37
N GLY A 426 21.21 6.30 -30.09
CA GLY A 426 20.70 4.96 -30.41
C GLY A 426 21.26 3.89 -29.48
N ARG A 427 21.36 2.65 -29.98
CA ARG A 427 21.81 1.49 -29.19
C ARG A 427 23.34 1.40 -29.16
N PRO A 428 23.94 0.89 -28.07
CA PRO A 428 25.38 0.68 -28.01
C PRO A 428 25.82 -0.42 -29.00
N LEU A 429 26.60 -0.04 -30.01
CA LEU A 429 26.94 -0.94 -31.14
C LEU A 429 28.00 -2.00 -30.79
N ALA A 430 28.87 -1.72 -29.82
CA ALA A 430 29.96 -2.62 -29.41
C ALA A 430 29.65 -3.43 -28.13
N LEU A 431 28.41 -3.45 -27.65
CA LEU A 431 28.03 -4.07 -26.37
C LEU A 431 28.34 -5.58 -26.32
N GLY A 432 28.19 -6.30 -27.43
CA GLY A 432 28.56 -7.72 -27.50
C GLY A 432 30.06 -7.97 -27.25
N THR A 433 30.93 -7.05 -27.69
CA THR A 433 32.36 -7.10 -27.41
C THR A 433 32.66 -6.81 -25.95
N VAL A 434 31.97 -5.84 -25.34
CA VAL A 434 32.10 -5.54 -23.90
C VAL A 434 31.80 -6.78 -23.05
N VAL A 435 30.67 -7.46 -23.32
CA VAL A 435 30.26 -8.64 -22.52
C VAL A 435 31.27 -9.78 -22.66
N ARG A 436 31.77 -10.04 -23.87
CA ARG A 436 32.81 -11.06 -24.07
C ARG A 436 34.10 -10.74 -23.33
N GLU A 437 34.56 -9.49 -23.41
CA GLU A 437 35.78 -9.10 -22.72
C GLU A 437 35.61 -9.17 -21.19
N ALA A 438 34.42 -8.89 -20.69
CA ALA A 438 34.11 -9.05 -19.27
C ALA A 438 34.10 -10.53 -18.83
N LEU A 439 33.67 -11.44 -19.71
CA LEU A 439 33.77 -12.90 -19.48
C LEU A 439 35.22 -13.39 -19.51
N GLU A 440 36.02 -12.92 -20.47
CA GLU A 440 37.43 -13.30 -20.63
C GLU A 440 38.30 -12.78 -19.47
N ASN A 441 38.02 -11.57 -18.98
CA ASN A 441 38.69 -11.00 -17.81
C ASN A 441 38.16 -11.55 -16.47
N GLY A 442 37.05 -12.29 -16.48
CA GLY A 442 36.46 -12.88 -15.28
C GLY A 442 35.59 -11.93 -14.44
N ASP A 443 35.25 -10.73 -14.93
CA ASP A 443 34.31 -9.85 -14.22
C ASP A 443 32.88 -10.38 -14.29
N LEU A 444 32.56 -11.11 -15.36
CA LEU A 444 31.31 -11.84 -15.51
C LEU A 444 31.58 -13.34 -15.46
N VAL A 445 30.83 -14.06 -14.63
CA VAL A 445 30.94 -15.51 -14.51
C VAL A 445 29.55 -16.13 -14.70
N PRO A 446 29.36 -17.09 -15.63
CA PRO A 446 28.05 -17.73 -15.79
C PRO A 446 27.54 -18.31 -14.46
N VAL A 447 26.30 -18.01 -14.08
CA VAL A 447 25.73 -18.47 -12.80
C VAL A 447 25.82 -19.99 -12.61
N PRO A 448 25.47 -20.83 -13.60
CA PRO A 448 25.59 -22.28 -13.45
C PRO A 448 27.02 -22.73 -13.16
N ASP A 449 28.00 -22.13 -13.82
CA ASP A 449 29.42 -22.45 -13.65
C ASP A 449 29.92 -21.98 -12.28
N PHE A 450 29.50 -20.79 -11.85
CA PHE A 450 29.84 -20.24 -10.54
C PHE A 450 29.34 -21.14 -9.40
N LEU A 451 28.07 -21.57 -9.46
CA LEU A 451 27.46 -22.39 -8.41
C LEU A 451 28.02 -23.82 -8.41
N ALA A 452 28.28 -24.41 -9.59
CA ALA A 452 28.79 -25.78 -9.71
C ALA A 452 30.25 -25.94 -9.26
N ARG A 453 31.05 -24.86 -9.30
CA ARG A 453 32.48 -24.91 -8.98
C ARG A 453 32.71 -25.23 -7.49
N LYS A 454 33.49 -26.28 -7.22
CA LYS A 454 33.81 -26.78 -5.86
C LYS A 454 34.95 -26.01 -5.19
N GLU A 455 35.98 -25.66 -5.94
CA GLU A 455 37.15 -24.93 -5.45
C GLU A 455 36.93 -23.41 -5.53
N SER A 456 37.71 -22.65 -4.77
CA SER A 456 37.65 -21.18 -4.81
C SER A 456 37.91 -20.63 -6.21
N ILE A 457 37.23 -19.53 -6.55
CA ILE A 457 37.46 -18.80 -7.80
C ILE A 457 38.85 -18.17 -7.88
N TYR A 458 39.53 -17.99 -6.73
CA TYR A 458 40.88 -17.42 -6.64
C TYR A 458 42.00 -18.46 -6.54
N ALA A 459 41.67 -19.76 -6.51
CA ALA A 459 42.69 -20.80 -6.48
C ALA A 459 43.55 -20.71 -7.76
N LYS A 460 44.85 -20.44 -7.59
CA LYS A 460 45.81 -20.37 -8.70
C LYS A 460 45.86 -21.73 -9.40
N THR A 461 45.37 -21.81 -10.63
CA THR A 461 45.74 -22.88 -11.55
C THR A 461 47.25 -22.81 -11.78
N ALA A 462 47.98 -23.70 -11.12
CA ALA A 462 49.41 -23.88 -11.31
C ALA A 462 49.65 -24.45 -12.71
N GLY A 463 49.93 -23.59 -13.69
CA GLY A 463 50.34 -24.00 -15.03
C GLY A 463 50.22 -22.86 -16.05
N TRP A 464 51.31 -22.55 -16.72
CA TRP A 464 51.44 -21.44 -17.67
C TRP A 464 50.36 -21.46 -18.78
N GLY A 465 49.69 -20.32 -18.93
CA GLY A 465 48.89 -19.94 -20.10
C GLY A 465 47.59 -20.73 -20.27
N ALA A 466 46.53 -20.37 -19.54
CA ALA A 466 45.21 -20.88 -19.87
C ALA A 466 44.09 -19.93 -19.39
N VAL A 467 43.34 -19.42 -20.36
CA VAL A 467 41.94 -19.04 -20.24
C VAL A 467 41.20 -20.06 -19.35
N PRO A 468 40.31 -19.65 -18.42
CA PRO A 468 39.60 -20.59 -17.55
C PRO A 468 38.92 -21.70 -18.35
N TRP A 469 39.09 -22.97 -17.96
CA TRP A 469 38.51 -24.14 -18.65
C TRP A 469 36.96 -24.04 -18.79
N SER A 470 36.30 -23.25 -17.93
CA SER A 470 34.88 -22.90 -18.06
C SER A 470 34.56 -22.15 -19.35
N VAL A 471 35.39 -21.17 -19.74
CA VAL A 471 35.25 -20.39 -20.99
C VAL A 471 35.48 -21.26 -22.21
N ALA A 472 36.41 -22.23 -22.14
CA ALA A 472 36.62 -23.23 -23.19
C ALA A 472 35.42 -24.19 -23.35
N SER A 473 34.78 -24.59 -22.25
CA SER A 473 33.61 -25.46 -22.27
C SER A 473 32.33 -24.77 -22.78
N TRP A 474 32.19 -23.47 -22.51
CA TRP A 474 31.14 -22.62 -23.08
C TRP A 474 31.33 -22.41 -24.58
N ALA A 475 32.56 -22.10 -25.03
CA ALA A 475 32.88 -21.98 -26.45
C ALA A 475 32.59 -23.27 -27.23
N ALA A 476 32.89 -24.44 -26.65
CA ALA A 476 32.59 -25.74 -27.26
C ALA A 476 31.09 -26.08 -27.32
N ARG A 477 30.27 -25.56 -26.39
CA ARG A 477 28.80 -25.78 -26.39
C ARG A 477 28.05 -24.87 -27.36
N GLN A 478 28.57 -23.67 -27.64
CA GLN A 478 27.95 -22.70 -28.55
C GLN A 478 28.42 -22.86 -30.01
N LEU A 479 29.62 -23.38 -30.23
CA LEU A 479 30.28 -23.50 -31.54
C LEU A 479 30.58 -24.96 -31.90
N GLY A 480 29.52 -25.74 -32.16
CA GLY A 480 29.61 -27.16 -32.53
C GLY A 480 30.82 -27.49 -33.42
N PHE A 481 31.55 -28.53 -33.04
CA PHE A 481 32.73 -29.06 -33.74
C PHE A 481 32.52 -29.12 -35.26
N GLY A 482 33.24 -28.29 -36.03
CA GLY A 482 33.44 -28.50 -37.46
C GLY A 482 33.57 -27.25 -38.33
N SER A 483 34.63 -27.25 -39.13
CA SER A 483 34.95 -26.36 -40.27
C SER A 483 35.54 -24.99 -39.94
N GLY A 484 36.73 -24.75 -40.52
CA GLY A 484 37.50 -23.53 -40.39
C GLY A 484 37.09 -22.43 -41.36
N GLY A 485 37.64 -21.24 -41.11
CA GLY A 485 37.64 -20.10 -42.02
C GLY A 485 36.48 -19.12 -41.79
N GLY A 486 36.76 -18.03 -41.05
CA GLY A 486 35.87 -16.85 -41.00
C GLY A 486 35.91 -16.11 -39.66
N THR A 487 36.82 -15.15 -39.50
CA THR A 487 37.03 -14.36 -38.27
C THR A 487 36.07 -13.18 -38.07
N SER A 488 34.98 -13.05 -38.83
CA SER A 488 34.07 -11.88 -38.74
C SER A 488 32.66 -12.16 -38.22
N THR A 489 32.18 -13.41 -38.21
CA THR A 489 30.77 -13.71 -37.88
C THR A 489 30.52 -14.05 -36.40
N ALA A 490 31.57 -14.33 -35.62
CA ALA A 490 31.46 -14.64 -34.19
C ALA A 490 31.47 -13.38 -33.30
N GLU A 491 32.14 -12.29 -33.72
CA GLU A 491 32.17 -11.02 -32.96
C GLU A 491 30.80 -10.29 -32.95
N ASP A 492 29.88 -10.62 -33.86
CA ASP A 492 28.56 -9.95 -33.94
C ASP A 492 27.49 -10.54 -33.01
N LYS A 493 27.71 -11.72 -32.41
CA LYS A 493 26.70 -12.36 -31.55
C LYS A 493 26.93 -12.06 -30.07
N MET A 494 25.91 -11.50 -29.41
CA MET A 494 25.91 -11.25 -27.98
C MET A 494 25.84 -12.58 -27.19
N PRO A 495 26.74 -12.80 -26.21
CA PRO A 495 26.66 -13.96 -25.31
C PRO A 495 25.41 -13.86 -24.44
N LYS A 496 24.44 -14.76 -24.65
CA LYS A 496 23.19 -14.78 -23.87
C LYS A 496 23.33 -15.65 -22.62
N GLY A 497 22.78 -15.18 -21.51
CA GLY A 497 22.77 -15.91 -20.25
C GLY A 497 22.66 -14.98 -19.04
N THR A 498 22.62 -15.58 -17.85
CA THR A 498 22.71 -14.86 -16.58
C THR A 498 24.10 -15.05 -15.99
N TYR A 499 24.73 -13.94 -15.61
CA TYR A 499 26.10 -13.88 -15.15
C TYR A 499 26.18 -13.25 -13.75
N VAL A 500 27.06 -13.78 -12.91
CA VAL A 500 27.49 -13.14 -11.67
C VAL A 500 28.41 -11.98 -12.02
N VAL A 501 28.09 -10.81 -11.51
CA VAL A 501 28.93 -9.60 -11.60
C VAL A 501 29.93 -9.65 -10.46
N LEU A 502 31.13 -10.17 -10.74
CA LEU A 502 32.14 -10.45 -9.72
C LEU A 502 32.54 -9.21 -8.89
N PRO A 503 32.75 -8.00 -9.47
CA PRO A 503 33.05 -6.80 -8.68
C PRO A 503 31.95 -6.46 -7.66
N ASN A 504 30.69 -6.66 -8.01
CA ASN A 504 29.55 -6.44 -7.13
C ASN A 504 29.52 -7.48 -6.01
N LEU A 505 29.76 -8.74 -6.37
CA LEU A 505 29.82 -9.84 -5.41
C LEU A 505 30.94 -9.67 -4.40
N GLU A 506 32.14 -9.28 -4.84
CA GLU A 506 33.28 -8.98 -3.96
C GLU A 506 32.96 -7.84 -3.00
N LYS A 507 32.34 -6.76 -3.52
CA LYS A 507 31.91 -5.61 -2.73
C LYS A 507 30.88 -6.01 -1.67
N ALA A 508 29.84 -6.77 -2.05
CA ALA A 508 28.84 -7.27 -1.12
C ALA A 508 29.47 -8.19 -0.07
N GLY A 509 30.36 -9.10 -0.48
CA GLY A 509 31.07 -9.98 0.44
C GLY A 509 31.97 -9.24 1.42
N GLY A 510 32.58 -8.12 1.01
CA GLY A 510 33.37 -7.26 1.90
C GLY A 510 32.53 -6.62 3.00
N LEU A 511 31.36 -6.08 2.64
CA LEU A 511 30.42 -5.47 3.61
C LEU A 511 29.90 -6.51 4.62
N VAL A 512 29.54 -7.71 4.16
CA VAL A 512 29.14 -8.79 5.06
C VAL A 512 30.31 -9.26 5.95
N ALA A 513 31.55 -9.21 5.45
CA ALA A 513 32.73 -9.54 6.25
C ALA A 513 32.95 -8.55 7.40
N GLU A 514 32.72 -7.26 7.20
CA GLU A 514 32.79 -6.24 8.26
C GLU A 514 31.75 -6.50 9.35
N GLN A 515 30.52 -6.85 8.97
CA GLN A 515 29.47 -7.23 9.92
C GLN A 515 29.78 -8.52 10.67
N ALA A 516 30.27 -9.53 9.94
CA ALA A 516 30.70 -10.79 10.54
C ALA A 516 31.81 -10.58 11.57
N ALA A 517 32.75 -9.68 11.30
CA ALA A 517 33.80 -9.29 12.24
C ALA A 517 33.24 -8.54 13.47
N ALA A 518 32.26 -7.66 13.29
CA ALA A 518 31.60 -6.97 14.41
C ALA A 518 30.86 -7.92 15.35
N ARG A 519 30.33 -9.03 14.80
CA ARG A 519 29.63 -10.09 15.52
C ARG A 519 30.56 -11.21 16.01
N ALA A 520 31.88 -11.06 15.91
CA ALA A 520 32.82 -12.12 16.28
C ALA A 520 32.80 -12.47 17.78
N SER A 521 32.38 -11.52 18.63
CA SER A 521 32.19 -11.73 20.07
C SER A 521 30.83 -12.33 20.44
N ASP A 522 29.91 -12.42 19.47
CA ASP A 522 28.55 -12.87 19.70
C ASP A 522 28.49 -14.39 19.91
N THR A 523 27.49 -14.82 20.67
CA THR A 523 27.23 -16.23 20.91
C THR A 523 26.91 -16.97 19.60
N ARG A 524 27.10 -18.29 19.57
CA ARG A 524 26.71 -19.11 18.42
C ARG A 524 25.22 -18.95 18.10
N PHE A 525 24.38 -18.73 19.11
CA PHE A 525 22.95 -18.46 18.94
C PHE A 525 22.67 -17.16 18.15
N GLU A 526 23.37 -16.08 18.49
CA GLU A 526 23.22 -14.79 17.82
C GLU A 526 23.74 -14.83 16.37
N ARG A 527 24.81 -15.59 16.12
CA ARG A 527 25.44 -15.74 14.79
C ARG A 527 24.75 -16.74 13.85
N THR A 528 23.70 -17.42 14.28
CA THR A 528 22.95 -18.39 13.49
C THR A 528 21.60 -17.82 13.06
N PHE A 529 21.29 -17.96 11.78
CA PHE A 529 20.12 -17.37 11.13
C PHE A 529 19.43 -18.39 10.22
N THR A 530 18.12 -18.23 10.05
CA THR A 530 17.47 -18.76 8.85
C THR A 530 17.96 -17.97 7.64
N ARG A 531 17.80 -18.52 6.44
CA ARG A 531 18.08 -17.80 5.20
C ARG A 531 17.36 -16.45 5.17
N ARG A 532 16.05 -16.41 5.47
CA ARG A 532 15.23 -15.20 5.50
C ARG A 532 15.78 -14.16 6.49
N HIS A 533 16.15 -14.58 7.70
CA HIS A 533 16.74 -13.65 8.67
C HIS A 533 18.14 -13.19 8.30
N PHE A 534 18.93 -14.03 7.63
CA PHE A 534 20.23 -13.62 7.12
C PHE A 534 20.07 -12.55 6.02
N GLU A 535 19.07 -12.72 5.14
CA GLU A 535 18.69 -11.73 4.13
C GLU A 535 18.30 -10.40 4.82
N LEU A 536 17.42 -10.42 5.83
CA LEU A 536 17.01 -9.21 6.56
C LEU A 536 18.15 -8.57 7.36
N ALA A 537 18.94 -9.34 8.10
CA ALA A 537 19.90 -8.83 9.08
C ALA A 537 21.30 -8.54 8.53
N CYS A 538 21.66 -9.10 7.36
CA CYS A 538 22.96 -8.89 6.72
C CYS A 538 22.86 -8.27 5.33
N ALA A 539 21.70 -8.38 4.64
CA ALA A 539 21.53 -7.77 3.31
C ALA A 539 20.79 -6.43 3.31
N ALA A 540 20.06 -6.07 4.38
CA ALA A 540 19.42 -4.75 4.49
C ALA A 540 20.44 -3.60 4.55
N ASP A 541 21.60 -3.81 5.17
CA ASP A 541 22.69 -2.81 5.26
C ASP A 541 23.53 -2.70 3.97
N LEU A 542 23.33 -3.60 3.00
CA LEU A 542 23.87 -3.45 1.64
C LEU A 542 23.08 -2.42 0.82
N ALA A 543 22.03 -1.84 1.39
CA ALA A 543 21.42 -0.60 0.92
C ALA A 543 22.50 0.48 0.80
N VAL A 544 22.63 1.06 -0.39
CA VAL A 544 23.46 2.25 -0.58
C VAL A 544 22.92 3.33 0.38
N ALA A 545 23.81 4.03 1.09
CA ALA A 545 23.45 5.10 2.02
C ALA A 545 22.35 5.99 1.42
N GLY A 546 21.16 5.96 2.02
CA GLY A 546 19.99 6.74 1.59
C GLY A 546 18.84 5.96 0.92
N GLN A 547 18.89 4.64 0.76
CA GLN A 547 17.80 3.85 0.15
C GLN A 547 17.53 2.52 0.89
N LYS A 548 16.76 2.58 1.99
CA LYS A 548 16.47 1.43 2.88
C LYS A 548 15.59 0.32 2.25
N ASP A 549 14.89 0.60 1.16
CA ASP A 549 13.87 -0.31 0.59
C ASP A 549 14.41 -1.36 -0.40
N ARG A 550 15.73 -1.51 -0.55
CA ARG A 550 16.38 -2.27 -1.64
C ARG A 550 17.36 -3.37 -1.18
N ALA A 551 16.89 -4.31 -0.35
CA ALA A 551 17.69 -5.46 0.13
C ALA A 551 18.00 -6.50 -0.99
N LEU A 552 19.06 -7.32 -0.82
CA LEU A 552 19.30 -8.47 -1.69
C LEU A 552 18.25 -9.56 -1.43
N ALA A 553 17.74 -10.18 -2.48
CA ALA A 553 16.74 -11.25 -2.37
C ALA A 553 16.98 -12.39 -3.38
N GLY A 554 16.41 -13.56 -3.09
CA GLY A 554 16.35 -14.68 -4.02
C GLY A 554 17.72 -15.14 -4.52
N ARG A 555 17.93 -15.08 -5.85
CA ARG A 555 19.14 -15.62 -6.52
C ARG A 555 20.44 -14.89 -6.16
N ASP A 556 20.38 -13.61 -5.80
CA ASP A 556 21.57 -12.87 -5.33
C ASP A 556 22.15 -13.51 -4.07
N VAL A 557 21.26 -13.94 -3.17
CA VAL A 557 21.61 -14.52 -1.88
C VAL A 557 22.26 -15.89 -2.06
N ASP A 558 21.78 -16.70 -3.00
CA ASP A 558 22.40 -17.99 -3.33
C ASP A 558 23.87 -17.83 -3.75
N VAL A 559 24.12 -16.86 -4.62
CA VAL A 559 25.48 -16.56 -5.13
C VAL A 559 26.34 -15.96 -4.02
N LEU A 560 25.80 -15.05 -3.21
CA LEU A 560 26.49 -14.44 -2.08
C LEU A 560 26.86 -15.48 -1.01
N LEU A 561 25.92 -16.32 -0.58
CA LEU A 561 26.18 -17.37 0.41
C LEU A 561 27.22 -18.36 -0.09
N ARG A 562 27.14 -18.76 -1.38
CA ARG A 562 28.15 -19.62 -2.00
C ARG A 562 29.53 -18.98 -1.97
N PHE A 563 29.63 -17.70 -2.28
CA PHE A 563 30.88 -16.94 -2.24
C PHE A 563 31.45 -16.82 -0.83
N LEU A 564 30.62 -16.43 0.14
CA LEU A 564 31.02 -16.26 1.53
C LEU A 564 31.50 -17.60 2.15
N ALA A 565 30.83 -18.70 1.83
CA ALA A 565 31.20 -20.03 2.32
C ALA A 565 32.46 -20.57 1.62
N ARG A 566 32.48 -20.58 0.28
CA ARG A 566 33.53 -21.22 -0.52
C ARG A 566 34.81 -20.38 -0.59
N ASP A 567 34.68 -19.08 -0.85
CA ASP A 567 35.80 -18.22 -1.23
C ASP A 567 36.34 -17.41 -0.06
N LYS A 568 35.47 -17.01 0.87
CA LYS A 568 35.86 -16.24 2.06
C LYS A 568 35.95 -17.07 3.34
N GLY A 569 35.29 -18.22 3.39
CA GLY A 569 35.22 -19.06 4.59
C GLY A 569 34.49 -18.43 5.76
N LEU A 570 33.72 -17.36 5.54
CA LEU A 570 33.09 -16.53 6.58
C LEU A 570 31.77 -17.10 7.12
N VAL A 571 31.10 -17.96 6.35
CA VAL A 571 29.82 -18.56 6.74
C VAL A 571 29.82 -20.07 6.48
N ALA A 572 29.04 -20.79 7.28
CA ALA A 572 28.58 -22.14 6.99
C ALA A 572 27.12 -22.06 6.56
N SER A 573 26.74 -22.74 5.47
CA SER A 573 25.35 -22.78 5.02
C SER A 573 25.01 -24.11 4.36
N ASP A 574 23.81 -24.61 4.64
CA ASP A 574 23.16 -25.75 3.97
C ASP A 574 22.08 -25.31 2.97
N GLY A 575 21.92 -24.00 2.77
CA GLY A 575 20.91 -23.37 1.91
C GLY A 575 19.64 -22.90 2.64
N GLN A 576 19.37 -23.37 3.86
CA GLN A 576 18.24 -22.95 4.70
C GLN A 576 18.70 -22.25 5.98
N THR A 577 19.81 -22.71 6.54
CA THR A 577 20.46 -22.17 7.73
C THR A 577 21.76 -21.51 7.31
N VAL A 578 22.06 -20.36 7.92
CA VAL A 578 23.30 -19.63 7.72
C VAL A 578 23.90 -19.33 9.09
N ARG A 579 25.14 -19.77 9.31
CA ARG A 579 25.92 -19.45 10.51
C ARG A 579 27.16 -18.67 10.13
N ILE A 580 27.32 -17.48 10.71
CA ILE A 580 28.57 -16.72 10.61
C ILE A 580 29.64 -17.47 11.40
N ARG A 581 30.80 -17.75 10.79
CA ARG A 581 31.88 -18.54 11.39
C ARG A 581 32.88 -17.65 12.14
N VAL A 582 33.41 -18.18 13.23
CA VAL A 582 34.59 -17.63 13.92
C VAL A 582 35.78 -18.58 13.68
N GLU A 583 37.00 -18.06 13.82
CA GLU A 583 38.23 -18.82 13.61
C GLU A 583 38.27 -20.07 14.49
N GLY A 584 38.50 -21.24 13.88
CA GLY A 584 38.52 -22.54 14.56
C GLY A 584 37.19 -23.32 14.55
N GLU A 585 36.09 -22.75 14.06
CA GLU A 585 34.79 -23.45 13.95
C GLU A 585 34.65 -24.27 12.65
N ASP A 586 33.89 -25.36 12.72
CA ASP A 586 33.57 -26.22 11.58
C ASP A 586 32.86 -25.46 10.44
N ALA A 587 33.11 -25.93 9.22
CA ALA A 587 32.52 -25.37 7.99
C ALA A 587 31.12 -25.90 7.66
N ALA A 588 30.61 -26.86 8.43
CA ALA A 588 29.28 -27.44 8.26
C ALA A 588 28.27 -26.82 9.23
N VAL A 589 27.02 -26.69 8.77
CA VAL A 589 25.86 -26.42 9.63
C VAL A 589 25.52 -27.71 10.38
N THR A 590 25.28 -27.62 11.68
CA THR A 590 24.87 -28.77 12.50
C THR A 590 23.36 -28.78 12.74
N GLU A 591 22.79 -29.90 13.21
CA GLU A 591 21.35 -29.98 13.52
C GLU A 591 20.94 -28.94 14.60
N GLU A 592 21.86 -28.63 15.52
CA GLU A 592 21.70 -27.57 16.49
C GLU A 592 21.53 -26.18 15.87
N ASP A 593 22.30 -25.88 14.82
CA ASP A 593 22.22 -24.59 14.13
C ASP A 593 20.85 -24.44 13.44
N ALA A 594 20.36 -25.52 12.80
CA ALA A 594 19.05 -25.51 12.17
C ALA A 594 17.92 -25.31 13.18
N ALA A 595 18.01 -25.94 14.35
CA ALA A 595 17.01 -25.80 15.40
C ALA A 595 17.02 -24.40 16.05
N VAL A 596 18.20 -23.78 16.20
CA VAL A 596 18.32 -22.36 16.63
C VAL A 596 17.68 -21.42 15.61
N ALA A 597 17.96 -21.64 14.32
CA ALA A 597 17.39 -20.83 13.25
C ALA A 597 15.86 -20.89 13.27
N GLN A 598 15.28 -22.10 13.34
CA GLN A 598 13.83 -22.31 13.44
C GLN A 598 13.21 -21.67 14.70
N LEU A 599 13.87 -21.78 15.86
CA LEU A 599 13.40 -21.14 17.09
C LEU A 599 13.33 -19.62 16.94
N LYS A 600 14.33 -19.00 16.30
CA LYS A 600 14.35 -17.55 16.07
C LYS A 600 13.21 -17.12 15.13
N GLU A 601 12.97 -17.88 14.05
CA GLU A 601 11.83 -17.66 13.14
C GLU A 601 10.49 -17.78 13.85
N LEU A 602 10.30 -18.83 14.63
CA LEU A 602 9.10 -19.04 15.40
C LEU A 602 8.83 -17.90 16.40
N VAL A 603 9.87 -17.41 17.10
CA VAL A 603 9.74 -16.27 18.02
C VAL A 603 9.32 -15.00 17.29
N GLU A 604 9.91 -14.73 16.12
CA GLU A 604 9.59 -13.53 15.33
C GLU A 604 8.17 -13.58 14.76
N ASP A 605 7.76 -14.73 14.23
CA ASP A 605 6.40 -14.95 13.73
C ASP A 605 5.36 -14.82 14.86
N LEU A 606 5.62 -15.41 16.04
CA LEU A 606 4.73 -15.28 17.20
C LEU A 606 4.64 -13.83 17.72
N LYS A 607 5.74 -13.06 17.68
CA LYS A 607 5.71 -11.62 18.01
C LYS A 607 4.84 -10.84 17.05
N HIS A 608 4.98 -11.12 15.75
CA HIS A 608 4.17 -10.45 14.75
C HIS A 608 2.68 -10.79 14.91
N GLN A 609 2.35 -12.07 15.07
CA GLN A 609 0.97 -12.52 15.27
C GLN A 609 0.33 -11.94 16.54
N THR A 610 1.06 -11.92 17.67
CA THR A 610 0.54 -11.34 18.92
C THR A 610 0.29 -9.83 18.80
N THR A 611 1.15 -9.11 18.07
CA THR A 611 0.95 -7.67 17.79
C THR A 611 -0.31 -7.43 16.96
N LEU A 612 -0.52 -8.19 15.88
CA LEU A 612 -1.70 -8.07 15.03
C LEU A 612 -2.99 -8.45 15.78
N LEU A 613 -2.97 -9.53 16.55
CA LEU A 613 -4.11 -9.97 17.36
C LEU A 613 -4.46 -8.95 18.44
N ALA A 614 -3.47 -8.33 19.09
CA ALA A 614 -3.71 -7.26 20.07
C ALA A 614 -4.41 -6.04 19.43
N ALA A 615 -3.91 -5.56 18.28
CA ALA A 615 -4.55 -4.47 17.55
C ALA A 615 -5.98 -4.82 17.11
N ARG A 616 -6.23 -6.08 16.75
CA ARG A 616 -7.58 -6.57 16.40
C ARG A 616 -8.51 -6.57 17.61
N VAL A 617 -8.04 -7.00 18.78
CA VAL A 617 -8.81 -6.96 20.04
C VAL A 617 -9.19 -5.51 20.39
N ASP A 618 -8.25 -4.56 20.27
CA ASP A 618 -8.51 -3.14 20.53
C ASP A 618 -9.56 -2.56 19.57
N THR A 619 -9.46 -2.91 18.30
CA THR A 619 -10.43 -2.49 17.26
C THR A 619 -11.83 -3.03 17.57
N LEU A 620 -11.95 -4.34 17.83
CA LEU A 620 -13.24 -4.96 18.16
C LEU A 620 -13.84 -4.40 19.45
N ALA A 621 -13.01 -4.05 20.44
CA ALA A 621 -13.45 -3.40 21.67
C ALA A 621 -14.00 -1.98 21.41
N ALA A 622 -13.33 -1.20 20.57
CA ALA A 622 -13.79 0.14 20.18
C ALA A 622 -15.12 0.06 19.40
N ASP A 623 -15.24 -0.87 18.46
CA ASP A 623 -16.44 -1.09 17.67
C ASP A 623 -17.63 -1.57 18.53
N ALA A 624 -17.39 -2.48 19.47
CA ALA A 624 -18.41 -2.94 20.41
C ALA A 624 -18.94 -1.78 21.28
N LYS A 625 -18.03 -0.93 21.78
CA LYS A 625 -18.40 0.29 22.52
C LYS A 625 -19.22 1.26 21.68
N ALA A 626 -18.83 1.47 20.41
CA ALA A 626 -19.58 2.31 19.49
C ALA A 626 -20.99 1.75 19.20
N ALA A 627 -21.13 0.43 19.06
CA ALA A 627 -22.41 -0.24 18.85
C ALA A 627 -23.35 -0.08 20.06
N VAL A 628 -22.84 -0.14 21.29
CA VAL A 628 -23.60 0.14 22.52
C VAL A 628 -24.08 1.60 22.56
N GLY A 629 -23.21 2.56 22.21
CA GLY A 629 -23.59 3.98 22.10
C GLY A 629 -24.70 4.23 21.08
N LYS A 630 -24.74 3.44 19.99
CA LYS A 630 -25.81 3.44 18.98
C LYS A 630 -27.05 2.61 19.38
N ARG A 631 -27.08 2.03 20.59
CA ARG A 631 -28.13 1.12 21.08
C ARG A 631 -28.34 -0.12 20.22
N ASN A 632 -27.28 -0.62 19.59
CA ASN A 632 -27.31 -1.81 18.74
C ASN A 632 -26.70 -3.02 19.47
N ASN A 633 -27.47 -3.58 20.41
CA ASN A 633 -27.02 -4.68 21.26
C ASN A 633 -26.71 -5.97 20.47
N ALA A 634 -27.40 -6.21 19.36
CA ALA A 634 -27.13 -7.38 18.50
C ALA A 634 -25.75 -7.28 17.81
N ALA A 635 -25.38 -6.09 17.33
CA ALA A 635 -24.05 -5.86 16.77
C ALA A 635 -22.98 -5.87 17.87
N ALA A 636 -23.24 -5.26 19.03
CA ALA A 636 -22.33 -5.27 20.17
C ALA A 636 -22.03 -6.71 20.63
N MET A 637 -23.04 -7.56 20.78
CA MET A 637 -22.87 -8.98 21.15
C MET A 637 -22.03 -9.76 20.14
N ARG A 638 -22.24 -9.56 18.83
CA ARG A 638 -21.42 -10.20 17.79
C ARG A 638 -19.96 -9.78 17.91
N LEU A 639 -19.72 -8.47 18.04
CA LEU A 639 -18.37 -7.89 18.13
C LEU A 639 -17.66 -8.33 19.42
N LEU A 640 -18.36 -8.41 20.55
CA LEU A 640 -17.81 -8.91 21.80
C LEU A 640 -17.47 -10.41 21.72
N ARG A 641 -18.29 -11.21 21.03
CA ARG A 641 -17.97 -12.63 20.79
C ARG A 641 -16.72 -12.78 19.93
N GLU A 642 -16.61 -12.02 18.83
CA GLU A 642 -15.41 -11.99 17.99
C GLU A 642 -14.18 -11.51 18.77
N LYS A 643 -14.35 -10.49 19.63
CA LYS A 643 -13.29 -10.00 20.53
C LYS A 643 -12.80 -11.10 21.45
N LYS A 644 -13.70 -11.84 22.10
CA LYS A 644 -13.34 -12.93 23.03
C LYS A 644 -12.60 -14.07 22.34
N THR A 645 -12.99 -14.44 21.11
CA THR A 645 -12.23 -15.41 20.31
C THR A 645 -10.81 -14.92 20.01
N ALA A 646 -10.67 -13.64 19.66
CA ALA A 646 -9.37 -13.03 19.40
C ALA A 646 -8.51 -12.94 20.67
N GLU A 647 -9.08 -12.60 21.83
CA GLU A 647 -8.41 -12.57 23.13
C GLU A 647 -7.89 -13.95 23.55
N ALA A 648 -8.71 -15.00 23.39
CA ALA A 648 -8.30 -16.37 23.72
C ALA A 648 -7.15 -16.84 22.82
N THR A 649 -7.23 -16.54 21.51
CA THR A 649 -6.14 -16.83 20.55
C THR A 649 -4.87 -16.05 20.89
N LEU A 650 -4.99 -14.76 21.22
CA LEU A 650 -3.89 -13.91 21.67
C LEU A 650 -3.23 -14.48 22.93
N GLY A 651 -4.02 -14.95 23.90
CA GLY A 651 -3.53 -15.58 25.13
C GLY A 651 -2.73 -16.87 24.85
N ARG A 652 -3.23 -17.76 23.98
CA ARG A 652 -2.53 -18.97 23.58
C ARG A 652 -1.20 -18.66 22.87
N ARG A 653 -1.22 -17.76 21.88
CA ARG A 653 -0.01 -17.36 21.13
C ARG A 653 1.00 -16.61 22.02
N GLY A 654 0.53 -15.77 22.94
CA GLY A 654 1.37 -15.08 23.92
C GLY A 654 2.05 -16.04 24.90
N ALA A 655 1.34 -17.07 25.37
CA ALA A 655 1.92 -18.11 26.20
C ALA A 655 3.00 -18.93 25.45
N ALA A 656 2.74 -19.28 24.18
CA ALA A 656 3.72 -19.93 23.32
C ALA A 656 4.97 -19.04 23.11
N LEU A 657 4.78 -17.74 22.85
CA LEU A 657 5.87 -16.78 22.70
C LEU A 657 6.76 -16.73 23.95
N LEU A 658 6.16 -16.61 25.15
CA LEU A 658 6.90 -16.58 26.41
C LEU A 658 7.73 -17.86 26.61
N GLN A 659 7.16 -19.03 26.28
CA GLN A 659 7.89 -20.30 26.35
C GLN A 659 9.08 -20.32 25.37
N MET A 660 8.91 -19.81 24.14
CA MET A 660 9.98 -19.78 23.15
C MET A 660 11.08 -18.79 23.53
N GLU A 661 10.73 -17.63 24.07
CA GLU A 661 11.71 -16.66 24.58
C GLU A 661 12.49 -17.21 25.78
N GLU A 662 11.85 -17.97 26.66
CA GLU A 662 12.54 -18.64 27.78
C GLU A 662 13.53 -19.69 27.27
N ILE A 663 13.14 -20.51 26.29
CA ILE A 663 14.03 -21.49 25.67
C ILE A 663 15.19 -20.78 24.98
N ALA A 664 14.93 -19.72 24.21
CA ALA A 664 15.96 -18.91 23.55
C ALA A 664 16.95 -18.30 24.56
N ALA A 665 16.45 -17.76 25.68
CA ALA A 665 17.28 -17.19 26.74
C ALA A 665 18.17 -18.26 27.41
N ARG A 666 17.63 -19.45 27.68
CA ARG A 666 18.40 -20.58 28.24
C ARG A 666 19.49 -21.05 27.28
N ILE A 667 19.20 -21.07 25.98
CA ILE A 667 20.18 -21.42 24.93
C ILE A 667 21.27 -20.36 24.84
N GLN A 668 20.93 -19.07 24.85
CA GLN A 668 21.89 -17.96 24.78
C GLN A 668 22.82 -17.93 26.01
N GLN A 669 22.33 -18.33 27.18
CA GLN A 669 23.13 -18.41 28.41
C GLN A 669 24.02 -19.66 28.48
N ALA A 670 23.78 -20.69 27.67
CA ALA A 670 24.60 -21.89 27.63
C ALA A 670 25.99 -21.58 27.04
N ARG A 671 27.02 -21.55 27.89
CA ARG A 671 28.39 -21.15 27.49
C ARG A 671 29.19 -22.26 26.82
N ASP A 672 28.85 -23.52 27.11
CA ASP A 672 29.57 -24.69 26.59
C ASP A 672 28.66 -25.56 25.71
N GLN A 673 29.21 -26.13 24.63
CA GLN A 673 28.47 -26.99 23.67
C GLN A 673 27.69 -28.13 24.34
N VAL A 674 28.20 -28.69 25.44
CA VAL A 674 27.52 -29.76 26.20
C VAL A 674 26.26 -29.27 26.92
N GLN A 675 26.30 -28.05 27.47
CA GLN A 675 25.13 -27.43 28.11
C GLN A 675 24.08 -27.07 27.06
N PHE A 676 24.54 -26.54 25.93
CA PHE A 676 23.70 -26.21 24.79
C PHE A 676 22.91 -27.42 24.29
N VAL A 677 23.58 -28.56 24.03
CA VAL A 677 22.93 -29.78 23.54
C VAL A 677 21.91 -30.31 24.55
N LYS A 678 22.22 -30.28 25.86
CA LYS A 678 21.27 -30.70 26.90
C LYS A 678 20.01 -29.82 26.97
N VAL A 679 20.16 -28.51 26.80
CA VAL A 679 19.00 -27.58 26.75
C VAL A 679 18.16 -27.85 25.51
N MET A 680 18.79 -28.12 24.36
CA MET A 680 18.10 -28.45 23.11
C MET A 680 17.38 -29.80 23.17
N GLU A 681 18.03 -30.86 23.69
CA GLU A 681 17.41 -32.18 23.88
C GLU A 681 16.18 -32.09 24.79
N GLY A 682 16.26 -31.29 25.86
CA GLY A 682 15.12 -31.03 26.76
C GLY A 682 14.00 -30.20 26.11
N SER A 683 14.30 -29.44 25.06
CA SER A 683 13.37 -28.51 24.39
C SER A 683 12.81 -29.04 23.07
N ALA A 684 13.41 -30.10 22.49
CA ALA A 684 13.06 -30.65 21.18
C ALA A 684 11.60 -31.12 21.09
N GLY A 685 11.06 -31.70 22.17
CA GLY A 685 9.65 -32.11 22.22
C GLY A 685 8.68 -30.94 22.12
N VAL A 686 8.98 -29.84 22.81
CA VAL A 686 8.18 -28.61 22.84
C VAL A 686 8.22 -27.93 21.47
N LEU A 687 9.42 -27.79 20.88
CA LEU A 687 9.60 -27.24 19.53
C LEU A 687 8.86 -28.06 18.47
N LYS A 688 8.93 -29.39 18.54
CA LYS A 688 8.25 -30.26 17.57
C LYS A 688 6.73 -30.20 17.70
N GLN A 689 6.21 -30.12 18.93
CA GLN A 689 4.77 -29.99 19.16
C GLN A 689 4.25 -28.65 18.64
N LEU A 690 4.89 -27.53 19.02
CA LEU A 690 4.47 -26.19 18.59
C LEU A 690 4.67 -25.99 17.09
N ASN A 691 5.74 -26.51 16.51
CA ASN A 691 5.94 -26.47 15.07
C ASN A 691 4.90 -27.34 14.34
N ALA A 692 4.40 -28.44 14.93
CA ALA A 692 3.31 -29.23 14.34
C ALA A 692 1.94 -28.53 14.49
N GLU A 693 1.69 -27.85 15.61
CA GLU A 693 0.52 -26.99 15.82
C GLU A 693 0.53 -25.74 14.92
N MET A 694 1.69 -25.40 14.33
CA MET A 694 1.88 -24.22 13.45
C MET A 694 2.19 -24.56 11.99
N ALA A 695 2.64 -25.78 11.68
CA ALA A 695 2.89 -26.24 10.31
C ALA A 695 1.61 -26.52 9.52
N ASP A 696 0.45 -26.54 10.18
CA ASP A 696 -0.83 -26.72 9.51
C ASP A 696 -1.37 -25.44 8.87
N THR A 697 -0.58 -24.36 8.73
CA THR A 697 -1.13 -23.07 8.30
C THR A 697 -0.26 -22.18 7.43
N ASP A 698 -0.69 -22.03 6.17
CA ASP A 698 -0.78 -20.70 5.54
C ASP A 698 -1.80 -19.85 6.35
N GLU A 699 -1.39 -19.33 7.52
CA GLU A 699 -2.29 -18.74 8.53
C GLU A 699 -2.66 -17.27 8.27
N VAL A 700 -2.12 -16.55 7.29
CA VAL A 700 -2.63 -15.19 7.03
C VAL A 700 -4.06 -15.27 6.48
N GLY A 701 -4.35 -16.29 5.67
CA GLY A 701 -5.70 -16.59 5.20
C GLY A 701 -6.59 -17.28 6.24
N ARG A 702 -6.01 -17.88 7.29
CA ARG A 702 -6.75 -18.62 8.32
C ARG A 702 -7.05 -17.78 9.57
N ILE A 703 -6.26 -16.76 9.89
CA ILE A 703 -6.65 -15.72 10.88
C ILE A 703 -7.88 -14.93 10.38
N LEU A 704 -8.07 -14.81 9.07
CA LEU A 704 -9.30 -14.30 8.45
C LEU A 704 -10.45 -15.33 8.37
N ALA A 705 -10.15 -16.63 8.51
CA ALA A 705 -11.10 -17.73 8.38
C ALA A 705 -11.29 -18.56 9.67
N SER A 706 -10.83 -18.08 10.83
CA SER A 706 -11.01 -18.75 12.13
C SER A 706 -12.44 -18.60 12.68
N ALA A 707 -13.42 -18.28 11.83
CA ALA A 707 -14.84 -18.48 12.12
C ALA A 707 -15.23 -19.98 12.23
N GLY A 708 -14.29 -20.91 12.04
CA GLY A 708 -14.52 -22.36 12.04
C GLY A 708 -14.05 -23.12 13.30
N GLU A 709 -13.15 -22.57 14.12
CA GLU A 709 -12.86 -23.16 15.43
C GLU A 709 -13.77 -22.53 16.47
N VAL A 710 -14.91 -23.18 16.72
CA VAL A 710 -15.81 -22.79 17.80
C VAL A 710 -15.14 -23.16 19.11
N GLU A 711 -14.27 -22.27 19.61
CA GLU A 711 -14.00 -22.25 21.04
C GLU A 711 -15.34 -22.01 21.76
N VAL A 712 -15.62 -22.83 22.76
CA VAL A 712 -16.81 -22.69 23.59
C VAL A 712 -16.58 -21.49 24.50
N ILE A 713 -16.98 -20.32 24.01
CA ILE A 713 -16.93 -19.08 24.78
C ILE A 713 -18.10 -19.08 25.77
N ASP A 714 -17.85 -18.64 27.00
CA ASP A 714 -18.88 -18.48 28.01
C ASP A 714 -19.76 -17.28 27.65
N ASP A 715 -20.97 -17.55 27.18
CA ASP A 715 -21.96 -16.52 26.85
C ASP A 715 -22.29 -15.62 28.05
N GLY A 716 -22.08 -16.10 29.30
CA GLY A 716 -22.23 -15.29 30.51
C GLY A 716 -21.19 -14.17 30.63
N GLU A 717 -19.95 -14.41 30.21
CA GLU A 717 -18.88 -13.39 30.24
C GLU A 717 -19.14 -12.29 29.21
N ILE A 718 -19.67 -12.66 28.04
CA ILE A 718 -20.07 -11.71 27.00
C ILE A 718 -21.23 -10.83 27.48
N ASP A 719 -22.24 -11.44 28.10
CA ASP A 719 -23.39 -10.72 28.66
C ASP A 719 -22.99 -9.74 29.77
N ASP A 720 -22.05 -10.14 30.65
CA ASP A 720 -21.54 -9.27 31.71
C ASP A 720 -20.72 -8.10 31.15
N GLU A 721 -19.92 -8.32 30.11
CA GLU A 721 -19.17 -7.27 29.42
C GLU A 721 -20.09 -6.30 28.67
N LEU A 722 -21.16 -6.80 28.04
CA LEU A 722 -22.19 -5.95 27.44
C LEU A 722 -22.85 -5.05 28.49
N ARG A 723 -23.27 -5.62 29.63
CA ARG A 723 -23.88 -4.83 30.72
C ARG A 723 -22.92 -3.77 31.27
N ALA A 724 -21.63 -4.08 31.34
CA ALA A 724 -20.63 -3.11 31.77
C ALA A 724 -20.48 -1.94 30.78
N LEU A 725 -20.50 -2.22 29.46
CA LEU A 725 -20.49 -1.19 28.43
C LEU A 725 -21.77 -0.36 28.43
N GLU A 726 -22.93 -0.98 28.59
CA GLU A 726 -24.23 -0.29 28.69
C GLU A 726 -24.25 0.68 29.88
N LYS A 727 -23.81 0.22 31.06
CA LYS A 727 -23.71 1.07 32.25
C LYS A 727 -22.73 2.23 32.06
N ALA A 728 -21.57 1.97 31.45
CA ALA A 728 -20.58 3.03 31.18
C ALA A 728 -21.12 4.09 30.20
N GLU A 729 -21.95 3.67 29.25
CA GLU A 729 -22.64 4.58 28.33
C GLU A 729 -23.72 5.40 29.05
N GLU A 730 -24.51 4.77 29.93
CA GLU A 730 -25.50 5.46 30.76
C GLU A 730 -24.86 6.53 31.65
N ASP A 731 -23.77 6.18 32.34
CA ASP A 731 -23.00 7.10 33.20
C ASP A 731 -22.43 8.26 32.38
N ARG A 732 -21.94 8.00 31.15
CA ARG A 732 -21.43 9.06 30.25
C ARG A 732 -22.53 10.02 29.83
N VAL A 733 -23.68 9.50 29.41
CA VAL A 733 -24.83 10.30 28.99
C VAL A 733 -25.36 11.17 30.14
N GLU A 734 -25.38 10.64 31.37
CA GLU A 734 -25.78 11.43 32.54
C GLU A 734 -24.76 12.52 32.88
N ALA A 735 -23.46 12.23 32.78
CA ALA A 735 -22.40 13.22 32.97
C ALA A 735 -22.46 14.35 31.92
N GLU A 736 -22.73 14.04 30.65
CA GLU A 736 -22.93 15.03 29.59
C GLU A 736 -24.12 15.94 29.86
N LYS A 737 -25.27 15.37 30.27
CA LYS A 737 -26.45 16.16 30.65
C LYS A 737 -26.19 17.06 31.86
N GLN A 738 -25.43 16.57 32.84
CA GLN A 738 -25.06 17.37 34.00
C GLN A 738 -24.13 18.52 33.61
N ALA A 739 -23.12 18.27 32.76
CA ALA A 739 -22.23 19.30 32.24
C ALA A 739 -22.98 20.36 31.41
N GLU A 740 -23.97 19.96 30.60
CA GLU A 740 -24.84 20.90 29.87
C GLU A 740 -25.67 21.78 30.82
N ARG A 741 -26.24 21.18 31.88
CA ARG A 741 -26.98 21.93 32.91
C ARG A 741 -26.08 22.94 33.63
N ASP A 742 -24.88 22.52 34.02
CA ASP A 742 -23.91 23.38 34.71
C ASP A 742 -23.42 24.52 33.80
N ALA A 743 -23.18 24.24 32.52
CA ALA A 743 -22.81 25.25 31.52
C ALA A 743 -23.93 26.26 31.26
N GLN A 744 -25.19 25.81 31.23
CA GLN A 744 -26.35 26.68 31.08
C GLN A 744 -26.53 27.59 32.29
N GLN A 745 -26.40 27.05 33.50
CA GLN A 745 -26.45 27.83 34.75
C GLN A 745 -25.32 28.85 34.83
N ALA A 746 -24.10 28.50 34.40
CA ALA A 746 -22.98 29.43 34.35
C ALA A 746 -23.22 30.60 33.38
N LYS A 747 -23.80 30.33 32.19
CA LYS A 747 -24.20 31.37 31.22
C LYS A 747 -25.28 32.28 31.78
N GLU A 748 -26.28 31.74 32.48
CA GLU A 748 -27.35 32.51 33.12
C GLU A 748 -26.82 33.38 34.27
N ALA A 749 -25.89 32.85 35.07
CA ALA A 749 -25.22 33.59 36.13
C ALA A 749 -24.35 34.73 35.57
N GLU A 750 -23.60 34.50 34.48
CA GLU A 750 -22.79 35.53 33.82
C GLU A 750 -23.68 36.61 33.18
N ALA A 751 -24.78 36.22 32.52
CA ALA A 751 -25.73 37.17 31.95
C ALA A 751 -26.42 38.02 33.02
N THR A 752 -26.71 37.43 34.18
CA THR A 752 -27.27 38.14 35.34
C THR A 752 -26.24 39.10 35.94
N ARG A 753 -24.96 38.70 36.04
CA ARG A 753 -23.87 39.57 36.50
C ARG A 753 -23.65 40.76 35.58
N LYS A 754 -23.62 40.56 34.25
CA LYS A 754 -23.53 41.66 33.27
C LYS A 754 -24.72 42.62 33.35
N ARG A 755 -25.95 42.11 33.54
CA ARG A 755 -27.14 42.96 33.75
C ARG A 755 -27.07 43.79 35.02
N LEU A 756 -26.50 43.25 36.10
CA LEU A 756 -26.27 43.97 37.36
C LEU A 756 -25.14 45.00 37.25
N GLU A 757 -24.11 44.74 36.43
CA GLU A 757 -23.03 45.70 36.14
C GLU A 757 -23.48 46.84 35.22
N GLU A 758 -24.41 46.58 34.28
CA GLU A 758 -25.02 47.60 33.40
C GLU A 758 -26.10 48.45 34.10
N ALA A 759 -26.79 47.87 35.09
CA ALA A 759 -27.71 48.60 35.97
C ALA A 759 -26.91 49.31 37.08
N GLY A 760 -26.37 50.49 36.77
CA GLY A 760 -25.62 51.31 37.72
C GLY A 760 -26.31 51.49 39.09
N SER A 761 -25.49 51.50 40.14
CA SER A 761 -25.84 51.58 41.57
C SER A 761 -27.10 52.40 41.89
N VAL A 762 -28.09 51.76 42.52
CA VAL A 762 -29.20 52.44 43.20
C VAL A 762 -28.74 52.80 44.62
N PRO A 763 -29.07 53.99 45.17
CA PRO A 763 -28.61 54.39 46.50
C PRO A 763 -29.30 53.56 47.58
N GLU A 764 -28.52 53.06 48.55
CA GLU A 764 -29.04 52.56 49.81
C GLU A 764 -29.85 53.65 50.52
N THR A 765 -31.15 53.42 50.69
CA THR A 765 -31.95 54.14 51.69
C THR A 765 -32.24 53.20 52.85
N GLU A 766 -31.98 53.68 54.06
CA GLU A 766 -32.00 53.02 55.38
C GLU A 766 -33.35 52.40 55.83
N ALA A 767 -34.25 51.99 54.92
CA ALA A 767 -35.57 51.49 55.28
C ALA A 767 -35.75 49.95 55.16
N GLU A 768 -34.82 49.21 54.54
CA GLU A 768 -35.00 47.76 54.32
C GLU A 768 -34.19 46.86 55.27
N SER A 769 -33.33 47.44 56.11
CA SER A 769 -32.58 46.73 57.15
C SER A 769 -33.46 46.15 58.28
N GLU A 770 -34.69 46.64 58.47
CA GLU A 770 -35.58 46.15 59.54
C GLU A 770 -36.50 44.99 59.11
N ALA A 771 -36.66 44.76 57.80
CA ALA A 771 -37.48 43.65 57.28
C ALA A 771 -36.68 42.34 57.20
N ALA A 772 -35.40 42.41 56.79
CA ALA A 772 -34.55 41.22 56.64
C ALA A 772 -34.18 40.56 57.98
N ALA A 773 -34.07 41.34 59.07
CA ALA A 773 -33.78 40.81 60.41
C ALA A 773 -34.94 39.98 61.01
N LYS A 774 -36.19 40.26 60.62
CA LYS A 774 -37.37 39.53 61.12
C LYS A 774 -37.63 38.20 60.39
N THR A 775 -37.16 38.04 59.16
CA THR A 775 -37.36 36.81 58.38
C THR A 775 -36.29 35.75 58.69
N ALA A 776 -35.07 36.18 59.05
CA ALA A 776 -33.99 35.28 59.47
C ALA A 776 -34.31 34.54 60.78
N GLU A 777 -34.94 35.20 61.75
CA GLU A 777 -35.33 34.60 63.04
C GLU A 777 -36.51 33.60 62.91
N GLN A 778 -37.28 33.68 61.81
CA GLN A 778 -38.41 32.78 61.54
C GLN A 778 -37.98 31.47 60.83
N LEU A 779 -36.91 31.50 60.04
CA LEU A 779 -36.39 30.34 59.31
C LEU A 779 -35.49 29.42 60.17
N GLU A 780 -34.79 29.97 61.18
CA GLU A 780 -34.00 29.16 62.13
C GLU A 780 -34.88 28.29 63.05
N ARG A 781 -36.15 28.64 63.23
CA ARG A 781 -37.12 27.85 64.03
C ARG A 781 -37.77 26.68 63.28
N MET A 782 -37.53 26.53 61.98
CA MET A 782 -38.17 25.48 61.16
C MET A 782 -37.24 24.31 60.79
N SER A 783 -35.94 24.34 61.14
CA SER A 783 -34.98 23.29 60.74
C SER A 783 -34.51 22.35 61.87
N LEU A 784 -35.23 22.28 62.98
CA LEU A 784 -34.97 21.32 64.07
C LEU A 784 -36.15 20.37 64.24
N ASP A 785 -36.44 19.55 63.23
CA ASP A 785 -37.06 18.25 63.43
C ASP A 785 -36.81 17.34 62.22
N GLU A 786 -36.12 16.23 62.49
CA GLU A 786 -36.07 14.94 61.79
C GLU A 786 -34.63 14.37 61.73
N ARG A 787 -34.26 13.66 62.81
CA ARG A 787 -33.16 12.69 62.80
C ARG A 787 -33.73 11.30 62.49
N PRO A 788 -33.12 10.50 61.59
CA PRO A 788 -33.31 9.06 61.59
C PRO A 788 -32.25 8.36 62.47
N GLN A 789 -32.70 7.31 63.19
CA GLN A 789 -31.89 6.43 64.04
C GLN A 789 -30.93 5.53 63.23
N PRO A 790 -29.83 5.02 63.86
CA PRO A 790 -28.94 4.05 63.24
C PRO A 790 -29.45 2.61 63.45
N GLN A 791 -29.44 1.79 62.40
CA GLN A 791 -29.51 0.33 62.54
C GLN A 791 -28.17 -0.32 62.19
N ALA A 792 -27.80 -1.26 63.05
CA ALA A 792 -26.58 -2.02 63.08
C ALA A 792 -26.65 -3.29 62.22
N VAL A 793 -25.48 -3.67 61.71
CA VAL A 793 -24.91 -5.02 61.53
C VAL A 793 -25.85 -6.22 61.73
N SER A 794 -26.04 -7.00 60.65
CA SER A 794 -25.72 -8.44 60.59
C SER A 794 -25.37 -8.85 59.16
#